data_AF-A0A5C8T7G8-F1
#
_entry.id   AF-A0A5C8T7G8-F1
#
_cell.length_a   1.000
_cell.length_b   1.000
_cell.length_c   1.000
_cell.angle_alpha   90.00
_cell.angle_beta   90.00
_cell.angle_gamma   90.00
#
_symmetry.space_group_name_H-M   'P 1'
#
loop_
_entity.id
_entity.type
_entity.pdbx_description
1 polymer ?
#
loop_
_entity_poly.entity_id
_entity_poly.type
_entity_poly.pdbx_seq_one_letter_code
_entity_poly.pdbx_strand_id
1 'polypeptide(L)'
;MGVRLGLSALGLLLALAGHPALAQSFLGRGPAERLTVPPSGNALRAPTEDGTAPARSPDAPAAEQRPAVPRAVEPPRASAPQAVPRGVIQSTIAPARRLPSGPRGFRLTGEEDSLRYPVYLTDAQTRGPARLRLSYLSAISVAPESSELAAFVNGTKVGWTRIQAPGAVKVVEFAIGEGVLKPGYNAVTFTASQRHRVDCSTAATYELWTQIDPSRSGLVVGTATDMDVRSLAAAEPDESGALPIQVILNERPNLARLERMIEAVQALALVGRVARPTVTFGPPLQGRNGINLVVGTASEIGGIEGVSDLGPITGPRLAMLPTRPNVPPTLVVTGSREEDVRQAIANLAVSAETGTPGGLKAVQLFRGYMVYGGENLTLDRLGAASREFSGRLLHVGFDLRFPGDFVPADYGKAMLHLAGAYVAGLSSEARIVIDINGRNAASIPLPDARGEVFDDSAIPLPFSLWRPGVNHVEISAQLPNAADQTCDTLSPAAKQARYLFLDRSRIEIPHFARAARSPDLAAIKGGAVPFVVPGQRPRLVLPTPDRDSADAAATLAARLAMASERVIDFEVVTQQQVAFDASQLVVAPARALDPALLEAVGFDPQQIQRVWEGRADMVATPGQFGPEGVLTLDRLRRNLPMRCALPTLISQVRQAQPAQTPPT
;
A
#
# COMPACT_ATOMS: atom_id res chain seq x y z
N MET A 1 48.05 69.04 29.77
CA MET A 1 49.38 68.57 30.22
C MET A 1 49.53 67.16 29.67
N GLY A 2 50.54 66.79 28.87
CA GLY A 2 51.97 66.88 29.19
C GLY A 2 52.40 65.45 29.60
N VAL A 3 52.82 64.51 28.74
CA VAL A 3 53.93 64.42 27.76
C VAL A 3 54.92 63.31 28.18
N ARG A 4 54.97 62.21 27.38
CA ARG A 4 56.11 61.28 27.14
C ARG A 4 56.68 60.47 28.34
N LEU A 5 57.50 59.41 28.19
CA LEU A 5 58.21 58.73 27.07
C LEU A 5 58.12 57.20 27.31
N GLY A 6 57.91 56.33 26.30
CA GLY A 6 58.95 55.63 25.52
C GLY A 6 59.11 54.17 26.02
N LEU A 7 59.60 53.13 25.32
CA LEU A 7 60.12 52.78 23.97
C LEU A 7 59.79 51.25 23.77
N SER A 8 59.88 50.52 22.63
CA SER A 8 60.26 50.77 21.22
C SER A 8 59.73 49.65 20.28
N ALA A 9 59.85 49.87 18.96
CA ALA A 9 60.06 48.94 17.80
C ALA A 9 59.77 47.41 17.90
N LEU A 10 59.18 46.73 16.91
CA LEU A 10 59.40 46.78 15.44
C LEU A 10 58.19 46.11 14.72
N GLY A 11 57.89 46.48 13.47
CA GLY A 11 56.71 45.97 12.75
C GLY A 11 56.98 44.88 11.71
N LEU A 12 55.93 44.15 11.32
CA LEU A 12 55.83 43.45 10.03
C LEU A 12 54.36 43.35 9.59
N LEU A 13 54.07 43.68 8.33
CA LEU A 13 52.75 43.43 7.74
C LEU A 13 52.62 41.95 7.34
N LEU A 14 51.46 41.36 7.60
CA LEU A 14 51.01 40.15 6.92
C LEU A 14 49.51 40.26 6.64
N ALA A 15 49.16 40.34 5.35
CA ALA A 15 47.78 40.23 4.90
C ALA A 15 47.37 38.75 4.92
N LEU A 16 46.30 38.42 5.64
CA LEU A 16 45.68 37.10 5.62
C LEU A 16 44.34 37.17 4.88
N ALA A 17 44.29 36.57 3.71
CA ALA A 17 43.07 36.41 2.93
C ALA A 17 42.13 35.43 3.64
N GLY A 18 40.95 35.90 4.04
CA GLY A 18 39.92 35.07 4.67
C GLY A 18 39.40 34.00 3.72
N HIS A 19 39.69 32.73 4.03
CA HIS A 19 39.06 31.58 3.41
C HIS A 19 37.84 31.17 4.25
N PRO A 20 36.68 30.84 3.63
CA PRO A 20 35.54 30.32 4.38
C PRO A 20 35.87 28.92 4.93
N ALA A 21 35.65 28.71 6.22
CA ALA A 21 35.86 27.42 6.86
C ALA A 21 34.85 26.40 6.34
N LEU A 22 35.32 25.40 5.58
CA LEU A 22 34.52 24.25 5.19
C LEU A 22 34.29 23.34 6.41
N ALA A 23 33.01 23.08 6.71
CA ALA A 23 32.62 22.13 7.75
C ALA A 23 33.18 20.73 7.43
N GLN A 24 33.98 20.17 8.35
CA GLN A 24 34.53 18.83 8.21
C GLN A 24 33.48 17.79 8.64
N SER A 25 32.92 17.07 7.66
CA SER A 25 32.10 15.87 7.91
C SER A 25 32.98 14.76 8.47
N PHE A 26 32.64 14.25 9.65
CA PHE A 26 33.32 13.12 10.30
C PHE A 26 32.92 11.75 9.71
N LEU A 27 31.99 11.72 8.75
CA LEU A 27 31.60 10.53 7.99
C LEU A 27 32.35 10.51 6.65
N GLY A 28 33.04 9.39 6.39
CA GLY A 28 34.08 9.29 5.37
C GLY A 28 33.58 9.49 3.93
N ARG A 29 34.34 10.27 3.15
CA ARG A 29 34.20 10.35 1.70
C ARG A 29 34.87 9.14 1.04
N GLY A 30 34.13 8.04 0.93
CA GLY A 30 34.43 7.06 -0.12
C GLY A 30 34.14 7.67 -1.50
N PRO A 31 34.81 7.22 -2.58
CA PRO A 31 34.41 7.58 -3.93
C PRO A 31 32.98 7.09 -4.19
N ALA A 32 32.19 7.83 -4.97
CA ALA A 32 30.87 7.40 -5.38
C ALA A 32 30.99 6.18 -6.31
N GLU A 33 30.74 5.00 -5.77
CA GLU A 33 30.71 3.75 -6.51
C GLU A 33 29.54 3.82 -7.52
N ARG A 34 29.81 3.61 -8.81
CA ARG A 34 28.77 3.69 -9.85
C ARG A 34 27.69 2.64 -9.55
N LEU A 35 26.45 3.09 -9.40
CA LEU A 35 25.29 2.23 -9.15
C LEU A 35 24.93 1.48 -10.44
N THR A 36 25.68 0.42 -10.71
CA THR A 36 25.39 -0.51 -11.80
C THR A 36 24.15 -1.31 -11.44
N VAL A 37 23.10 -1.18 -12.25
CA VAL A 37 21.92 -2.06 -12.12
C VAL A 37 22.39 -3.47 -12.52
N PRO A 38 22.05 -4.53 -11.76
CA PRO A 38 22.47 -5.88 -12.13
C PRO A 38 21.95 -6.23 -13.53
N PRO A 39 22.75 -6.92 -14.37
CA PRO A 39 22.30 -7.33 -15.69
C PRO A 39 21.06 -8.21 -15.57
N SER A 40 20.13 -8.07 -16.51
CA SER A 40 18.85 -8.79 -16.52
C SER A 40 19.06 -10.29 -16.75
N GLY A 41 19.33 -11.02 -15.66
CA GLY A 41 19.43 -12.47 -15.59
C GLY A 41 18.42 -13.05 -14.58
N ASN A 42 17.99 -14.29 -14.82
CA ASN A 42 16.91 -14.93 -14.07
C ASN A 42 17.27 -15.19 -12.59
N ALA A 43 16.89 -14.29 -11.69
CA ALA A 43 17.02 -14.44 -10.24
C ALA A 43 15.91 -15.34 -9.64
N LEU A 44 15.73 -16.55 -10.18
CA LEU A 44 14.95 -17.64 -9.59
C LEU A 44 15.56 -18.99 -10.01
N ARG A 45 16.65 -19.38 -9.34
CA ARG A 45 17.15 -20.77 -9.35
C ARG A 45 17.77 -21.08 -7.99
N ALA A 46 17.26 -22.11 -7.31
CA ALA A 46 17.87 -22.65 -6.11
C ALA A 46 19.15 -23.42 -6.49
N PRO A 47 20.14 -23.55 -5.57
CA PRO A 47 21.27 -24.43 -5.79
C PRO A 47 20.83 -25.90 -5.65
N THR A 48 21.20 -26.71 -6.63
CA THR A 48 21.17 -28.18 -6.52
C THR A 48 22.59 -28.68 -6.63
N GLU A 49 23.06 -29.37 -5.59
CA GLU A 49 24.38 -30.01 -5.57
C GLU A 49 24.42 -31.24 -6.48
N ASP A 50 25.61 -31.59 -6.97
CA ASP A 50 25.86 -32.70 -7.89
C ASP A 50 25.65 -34.09 -7.24
N GLY A 51 25.18 -35.06 -8.03
CA GLY A 51 24.86 -36.40 -7.51
C GLY A 51 24.51 -37.47 -8.55
N THR A 52 25.42 -37.73 -9.49
CA THR A 52 25.66 -39.03 -10.17
C THR A 52 24.47 -39.85 -10.70
N ALA A 53 24.36 -39.96 -12.03
CA ALA A 53 23.44 -40.91 -12.71
C ALA A 53 23.96 -42.36 -12.70
N PRO A 54 23.07 -43.36 -12.90
CA PRO A 54 23.36 -44.34 -13.95
C PRO A 54 22.15 -44.79 -14.80
N ALA A 55 22.47 -45.03 -16.08
CA ALA A 55 21.97 -46.05 -17.03
C ALA A 55 20.46 -46.30 -17.29
N ARG A 56 20.17 -46.55 -18.58
CA ARG A 56 18.87 -46.94 -19.16
C ARG A 56 18.58 -48.44 -18.96
N SER A 57 17.30 -48.81 -18.94
CA SER A 57 16.69 -49.67 -19.98
C SER A 57 15.15 -49.73 -19.85
N PRO A 58 14.42 -50.13 -20.91
CA PRO A 58 12.96 -49.96 -21.00
C PRO A 58 12.18 -51.25 -20.67
N ASP A 59 10.91 -51.10 -20.28
CA ASP A 59 9.80 -51.92 -20.81
C ASP A 59 8.43 -51.37 -20.35
N ALA A 60 7.45 -51.38 -21.25
CA ALA A 60 6.04 -51.10 -20.96
C ALA A 60 5.14 -51.85 -21.96
N PRO A 61 4.33 -52.83 -21.53
CA PRO A 61 3.44 -53.56 -22.42
C PRO A 61 2.16 -52.77 -22.75
N ALA A 62 1.61 -53.04 -23.94
CA ALA A 62 0.42 -52.36 -24.47
C ALA A 62 -0.89 -52.76 -23.75
N ALA A 63 -1.86 -51.84 -23.72
CA ALA A 63 -3.20 -52.09 -23.19
C ALA A 63 -4.15 -52.67 -24.26
N GLU A 64 -4.99 -53.62 -23.85
CA GLU A 64 -5.87 -54.42 -24.71
C GLU A 64 -7.06 -53.66 -25.32
N GLN A 65 -7.46 -54.12 -26.52
CA GLN A 65 -8.69 -53.71 -27.19
C GLN A 65 -9.90 -54.48 -26.63
N ARG A 66 -11.04 -53.79 -26.43
CA ARG A 66 -12.33 -54.43 -26.09
C ARG A 66 -13.22 -54.59 -27.33
N PRO A 67 -14.02 -55.67 -27.45
CA PRO A 67 -14.84 -55.91 -28.65
C PRO A 67 -16.11 -55.06 -28.72
N ALA A 68 -16.65 -54.89 -29.92
CA ALA A 68 -17.90 -54.19 -30.20
C ALA A 68 -19.15 -55.04 -29.91
N VAL A 69 -20.26 -54.38 -29.56
CA VAL A 69 -21.59 -54.99 -29.37
C VAL A 69 -22.54 -54.45 -30.45
N PRO A 70 -23.38 -55.28 -31.09
CA PRO A 70 -24.19 -54.84 -32.24
C PRO A 70 -25.43 -54.02 -31.86
N ARG A 71 -25.92 -53.28 -32.87
CA ARG A 71 -26.95 -52.24 -32.82
C ARG A 71 -28.37 -52.84 -32.80
N ALA A 72 -29.25 -52.34 -31.94
CA ALA A 72 -30.68 -52.62 -31.95
C ALA A 72 -31.51 -51.40 -32.44
N VAL A 73 -32.73 -51.66 -32.91
CA VAL A 73 -33.57 -50.72 -33.70
C VAL A 73 -34.51 -49.88 -32.83
N GLU A 74 -34.75 -48.63 -33.24
CA GLU A 74 -35.53 -47.59 -32.54
C GLU A 74 -37.01 -47.53 -33.02
N PRO A 75 -38.00 -47.49 -32.11
CA PRO A 75 -39.40 -47.14 -32.44
C PRO A 75 -39.65 -45.61 -32.32
N PRO A 76 -40.70 -45.06 -32.98
CA PRO A 76 -40.77 -43.63 -33.31
C PRO A 76 -41.15 -42.69 -32.16
N ARG A 77 -40.72 -41.43 -32.31
CA ARG A 77 -40.79 -40.33 -31.33
C ARG A 77 -42.20 -39.86 -31.01
N ALA A 78 -42.43 -39.56 -29.72
CA ALA A 78 -43.42 -38.57 -29.28
C ALA A 78 -42.75 -37.20 -29.06
N SER A 79 -43.47 -36.12 -29.36
CA SER A 79 -42.97 -34.74 -29.32
C SER A 79 -42.89 -34.17 -27.90
N ALA A 80 -41.71 -33.67 -27.51
CA ALA A 80 -41.53 -32.91 -26.28
C ALA A 80 -41.93 -31.43 -26.48
N PRO A 81 -42.50 -30.75 -25.46
CA PRO A 81 -42.92 -29.36 -25.55
C PRO A 81 -41.72 -28.41 -25.69
N GLN A 82 -41.93 -27.31 -26.41
CA GLN A 82 -40.89 -26.31 -26.70
C GLN A 82 -40.34 -25.69 -25.42
N ALA A 83 -39.02 -25.72 -25.27
CA ALA A 83 -38.33 -25.02 -24.19
C ALA A 83 -38.39 -23.50 -24.44
N VAL A 84 -39.13 -22.79 -23.58
CA VAL A 84 -39.07 -21.32 -23.51
C VAL A 84 -37.62 -20.91 -23.26
N PRO A 85 -37.03 -19.96 -24.02
CA PRO A 85 -35.66 -19.54 -23.78
C PRO A 85 -35.55 -18.97 -22.36
N ARG A 86 -34.77 -19.63 -21.49
CA ARG A 86 -34.37 -19.03 -20.22
C ARG A 86 -33.49 -17.83 -20.55
N GLY A 87 -34.10 -16.64 -20.53
CA GLY A 87 -33.36 -15.39 -20.60
C GLY A 87 -32.24 -15.43 -19.58
N VAL A 88 -31.01 -15.13 -20.01
CA VAL A 88 -29.88 -15.04 -19.10
C VAL A 88 -30.09 -13.81 -18.24
N ILE A 89 -30.70 -14.00 -17.07
CA ILE A 89 -30.72 -13.01 -16.01
C ILE A 89 -29.28 -12.88 -15.55
N GLN A 90 -28.54 -11.96 -16.19
CA GLN A 90 -27.33 -11.40 -15.61
C GLN A 90 -27.77 -10.68 -14.34
N SER A 91 -27.71 -11.37 -13.21
CA SER A 91 -27.90 -10.76 -11.91
C SER A 91 -26.76 -9.79 -11.69
N THR A 92 -27.01 -8.51 -11.99
CA THR A 92 -26.05 -7.44 -11.80
C THR A 92 -25.77 -7.32 -10.30
N ILE A 93 -24.64 -7.90 -9.88
CA ILE A 93 -24.17 -7.87 -8.50
C ILE A 93 -24.11 -6.39 -8.10
N ALA A 94 -24.92 -6.00 -7.11
CA ALA A 94 -25.07 -4.60 -6.72
C ALA A 94 -23.68 -3.97 -6.42
N PRO A 95 -23.39 -2.77 -6.94
CA PRO A 95 -22.11 -2.12 -6.74
C PRO A 95 -21.84 -1.93 -5.23
N ALA A 96 -20.62 -2.26 -4.82
CA ALA A 96 -20.17 -2.08 -3.44
C ALA A 96 -19.13 -0.97 -3.39
N ARG A 97 -19.21 -0.13 -2.35
CA ARG A 97 -18.13 0.75 -1.91
C ARG A 97 -16.95 -0.12 -1.48
N ARG A 98 -15.91 -0.12 -2.29
CA ARG A 98 -14.70 -0.96 -2.12
C ARG A 98 -13.86 -0.50 -0.92
N LEU A 99 -13.01 -1.40 -0.45
CA LEU A 99 -12.12 -1.17 0.69
C LEU A 99 -10.80 -0.50 0.25
N PRO A 100 -10.22 0.41 1.06
CA PRO A 100 -8.96 1.07 0.72
C PRO A 100 -7.75 0.13 0.82
N SER A 101 -6.73 0.36 -0.03
CA SER A 101 -5.54 -0.48 -0.15
C SER A 101 -4.43 -0.17 0.87
N GLY A 102 -4.43 -0.90 1.99
CA GLY A 102 -3.46 -0.71 3.08
C GLY A 102 -2.06 -1.27 2.81
N PRO A 103 -1.07 -1.00 3.68
CA PRO A 103 0.25 -1.64 3.61
C PRO A 103 0.17 -3.16 3.79
N ARG A 104 -0.74 -3.64 4.65
CA ARG A 104 -1.05 -5.07 4.85
C ARG A 104 -1.86 -5.74 3.71
N GLY A 105 -2.24 -4.99 2.68
CA GLY A 105 -2.94 -5.53 1.51
C GLY A 105 -4.32 -6.14 1.83
N PHE A 106 -4.55 -7.34 1.30
CA PHE A 106 -5.86 -8.04 1.31
C PHE A 106 -5.73 -9.55 1.59
N ARG A 107 -4.64 -10.00 2.24
CA ARG A 107 -4.41 -11.41 2.56
C ARG A 107 -4.32 -11.61 4.06
N LEU A 108 -5.03 -12.62 4.55
CA LEU A 108 -4.93 -13.16 5.91
C LEU A 108 -4.01 -14.38 5.85
N THR A 109 -3.00 -14.46 6.71
CA THR A 109 -1.94 -15.50 6.66
C THR A 109 -1.72 -16.19 8.01
N GLY A 110 -1.24 -17.43 8.01
CA GLY A 110 -0.99 -18.18 9.23
C GLY A 110 -2.28 -18.76 9.82
N GLU A 111 -2.20 -19.26 11.06
CA GLU A 111 -3.35 -19.81 11.76
C GLU A 111 -4.36 -18.74 12.21
N GLU A 112 -3.92 -17.56 12.62
CA GLU A 112 -4.82 -16.46 13.01
C GLU A 112 -4.29 -15.10 12.52
N ASP A 113 -5.17 -14.33 11.86
CA ASP A 113 -4.83 -12.99 11.38
C ASP A 113 -6.06 -12.08 11.29
N SER A 114 -5.84 -10.76 11.21
CA SER A 114 -6.85 -9.72 11.17
C SER A 114 -6.48 -8.56 10.25
N LEU A 115 -7.38 -8.22 9.32
CA LEU A 115 -7.28 -7.03 8.46
C LEU A 115 -8.36 -6.02 8.85
N ARG A 116 -7.96 -4.75 9.08
CA ARG A 116 -8.85 -3.65 9.48
C ARG A 116 -8.76 -2.50 8.49
N TYR A 117 -9.93 -2.03 8.04
CA TYR A 117 -10.08 -0.97 7.05
C TYR A 117 -10.95 0.17 7.60
N PRO A 118 -10.49 1.43 7.55
CA PRO A 118 -11.35 2.57 7.78
C PRO A 118 -12.23 2.82 6.55
N VAL A 119 -13.53 3.02 6.76
CA VAL A 119 -14.49 3.34 5.69
C VAL A 119 -15.36 4.51 6.11
N TYR A 120 -15.19 5.65 5.44
CA TYR A 120 -16.05 6.82 5.63
C TYR A 120 -17.40 6.60 4.91
N LEU A 121 -18.51 7.05 5.52
CA LEU A 121 -19.86 7.07 4.95
C LEU A 121 -20.56 8.41 5.22
N THR A 122 -21.42 8.85 4.30
CA THR A 122 -22.30 10.02 4.51
C THR A 122 -23.61 9.66 5.25
N ASP A 123 -24.34 10.66 5.72
CA ASP A 123 -25.64 10.49 6.40
C ASP A 123 -26.64 9.71 5.53
N ALA A 124 -26.75 10.02 4.24
CA ALA A 124 -27.63 9.29 3.31
C ALA A 124 -27.23 7.82 3.18
N GLN A 125 -25.92 7.51 3.13
CA GLN A 125 -25.45 6.12 3.00
C GLN A 125 -25.78 5.27 4.24
N THR A 126 -25.87 5.87 5.42
CA THR A 126 -26.17 5.15 6.67
C THR A 126 -27.65 4.87 6.92
N ARG A 127 -28.54 5.54 6.17
CA ARG A 127 -30.00 5.42 6.32
C ARG A 127 -30.64 4.29 5.50
N GLY A 128 -29.86 3.65 4.61
CA GLY A 128 -30.34 2.56 3.75
C GLY A 128 -29.95 1.16 4.24
N PRO A 129 -30.55 0.10 3.67
CA PRO A 129 -30.15 -1.28 3.96
C PRO A 129 -28.72 -1.53 3.51
N ALA A 130 -27.87 -1.99 4.42
CA ALA A 130 -26.45 -2.19 4.19
C ALA A 130 -26.06 -3.67 4.28
N ARG A 131 -25.18 -4.13 3.39
CA ARG A 131 -24.54 -5.45 3.46
C ARG A 131 -23.03 -5.31 3.37
N LEU A 132 -22.30 -6.18 4.05
CA LEU A 132 -20.85 -6.36 3.85
C LEU A 132 -20.63 -7.54 2.90
N ARG A 133 -20.16 -7.28 1.69
CA ARG A 133 -19.79 -8.33 0.72
C ARG A 133 -18.30 -8.67 0.86
N LEU A 134 -18.02 -9.97 0.90
CA LEU A 134 -16.69 -10.54 0.97
C LEU A 134 -16.52 -11.58 -0.14
N SER A 135 -15.57 -11.33 -1.04
CA SER A 135 -15.16 -12.25 -2.10
C SER A 135 -13.76 -12.76 -1.79
N TYR A 136 -13.56 -14.08 -1.72
CA TYR A 136 -12.27 -14.64 -1.27
C TYR A 136 -11.88 -15.98 -1.92
N LEU A 137 -10.58 -16.28 -1.85
CA LEU A 137 -9.95 -17.59 -2.05
C LEU A 137 -9.28 -18.04 -0.76
N SER A 138 -9.01 -19.33 -0.63
CA SER A 138 -8.18 -19.90 0.43
C SER A 138 -7.10 -20.82 -0.13
N ALA A 139 -6.10 -21.16 0.68
CA ALA A 139 -5.24 -22.31 0.39
C ALA A 139 -6.06 -23.60 0.34
N ILE A 140 -5.54 -24.62 -0.38
CA ILE A 140 -6.08 -25.99 -0.36
C ILE A 140 -5.77 -26.70 0.97
N SER A 141 -4.67 -26.28 1.60
CA SER A 141 -4.14 -26.75 2.88
C SER A 141 -5.06 -26.45 4.09
N VAL A 142 -6.02 -25.52 3.95
CA VAL A 142 -6.99 -25.16 5.01
C VAL A 142 -8.06 -26.26 5.19
N ALA A 143 -8.42 -26.54 6.45
CA ALA A 143 -9.51 -27.43 6.86
C ALA A 143 -10.81 -26.64 7.15
N PRO A 144 -11.84 -26.63 6.26
CA PRO A 144 -13.08 -25.87 6.44
C PRO A 144 -13.86 -26.20 7.71
N GLU A 145 -13.81 -27.46 8.12
CA GLU A 145 -14.40 -28.04 9.32
C GLU A 145 -13.97 -27.35 10.63
N SER A 146 -12.74 -26.81 10.67
CA SER A 146 -12.13 -26.15 11.84
C SER A 146 -11.62 -24.73 11.54
N SER A 147 -12.01 -24.13 10.41
CA SER A 147 -11.55 -22.81 9.97
C SER A 147 -12.67 -21.82 9.67
N GLU A 148 -12.63 -20.64 10.29
CA GLU A 148 -13.65 -19.59 10.24
C GLU A 148 -13.07 -18.27 9.69
N LEU A 149 -13.85 -17.61 8.83
CA LEU A 149 -13.66 -16.23 8.40
C LEU A 149 -14.83 -15.40 8.93
N ALA A 150 -14.55 -14.50 9.86
CA ALA A 150 -15.53 -13.64 10.49
C ALA A 150 -15.37 -12.18 10.05
N ALA A 151 -16.48 -11.44 10.07
CA ALA A 151 -16.52 -10.04 9.69
C ALA A 151 -17.18 -9.20 10.79
N PHE A 152 -16.59 -8.03 11.05
CA PHE A 152 -16.99 -7.10 12.10
C PHE A 152 -17.11 -5.69 11.54
N VAL A 153 -18.11 -4.95 12.02
CA VAL A 153 -18.31 -3.53 11.74
C VAL A 153 -18.42 -2.77 13.06
N ASN A 154 -17.52 -1.82 13.29
CA ASN A 154 -17.43 -1.04 14.54
C ASN A 154 -17.33 -1.93 15.81
N GLY A 155 -16.71 -3.10 15.70
CA GLY A 155 -16.58 -4.08 16.79
C GLY A 155 -17.73 -5.10 16.87
N THR A 156 -18.87 -4.85 16.23
CA THR A 156 -20.01 -5.78 16.19
C THR A 156 -19.78 -6.87 15.13
N LYS A 157 -19.84 -8.16 15.51
CA LYS A 157 -19.77 -9.29 14.57
C LYS A 157 -21.03 -9.29 13.69
N VAL A 158 -20.87 -9.01 12.39
CA VAL A 158 -22.00 -8.99 11.42
C VAL A 158 -22.23 -10.35 10.76
N GLY A 159 -21.25 -11.24 10.81
CA GLY A 159 -21.39 -12.62 10.34
C GLY A 159 -20.08 -13.38 10.30
N TRP A 160 -20.17 -14.64 9.87
CA TRP A 160 -19.04 -15.53 9.66
C TRP A 160 -19.34 -16.60 8.61
N THR A 161 -18.30 -17.25 8.10
CA THR A 161 -18.40 -18.38 7.17
C THR A 161 -17.25 -19.35 7.38
N ARG A 162 -17.42 -20.64 7.04
CA ARG A 162 -16.30 -21.57 6.94
C ARG A 162 -15.37 -21.19 5.79
N ILE A 163 -14.07 -21.29 6.01
CA ILE A 163 -13.06 -21.03 4.96
C ILE A 163 -13.02 -22.23 4.01
N GLN A 164 -13.60 -22.06 2.82
CA GLN A 164 -13.78 -23.12 1.83
C GLN A 164 -13.81 -22.52 0.42
N ALA A 165 -12.65 -22.09 -0.09
CA ALA A 165 -12.53 -21.49 -1.43
C ALA A 165 -11.18 -21.80 -2.14
N PRO A 166 -10.72 -23.06 -2.22
CA PRO A 166 -9.41 -23.39 -2.82
C PRO A 166 -9.37 -23.29 -4.35
N GLY A 167 -10.47 -23.66 -5.01
CA GLY A 167 -10.54 -23.74 -6.48
C GLY A 167 -10.94 -22.42 -7.16
N ALA A 168 -11.96 -21.75 -6.63
CA ALA A 168 -12.60 -20.58 -7.25
C ALA A 168 -13.08 -19.59 -6.18
N VAL A 169 -13.25 -18.32 -6.59
CA VAL A 169 -13.62 -17.24 -5.66
C VAL A 169 -15.03 -17.46 -5.12
N LYS A 170 -15.15 -17.56 -3.80
CA LYS A 170 -16.43 -17.63 -3.09
C LYS A 170 -16.87 -16.23 -2.71
N VAL A 171 -18.15 -15.91 -2.94
CA VAL A 171 -18.77 -14.64 -2.54
C VAL A 171 -19.74 -14.91 -1.39
N VAL A 172 -19.66 -14.10 -0.34
CA VAL A 172 -20.54 -14.13 0.83
C VAL A 172 -20.99 -12.70 1.12
N GLU A 173 -22.24 -12.51 1.51
CA GLU A 173 -22.77 -11.23 1.97
C GLU A 173 -23.35 -11.36 3.37
N PHE A 174 -23.00 -10.43 4.25
CA PHE A 174 -23.51 -10.33 5.61
C PHE A 174 -24.43 -9.12 5.72
N ALA A 175 -25.66 -9.31 6.21
CA ALA A 175 -26.56 -8.19 6.51
C ALA A 175 -25.99 -7.38 7.69
N ILE A 176 -25.97 -6.06 7.57
CA ILE A 176 -25.54 -5.17 8.65
C ILE A 176 -26.80 -4.64 9.33
N GLY A 177 -26.91 -4.83 10.65
CA GLY A 177 -28.04 -4.33 11.43
C GLY A 177 -28.14 -2.81 11.43
N GLU A 178 -29.36 -2.29 11.59
CA GLU A 178 -29.61 -0.86 11.67
C GLU A 178 -28.81 -0.21 12.81
N GLY A 179 -28.34 1.01 12.58
CA GLY A 179 -27.56 1.78 13.55
C GLY A 179 -26.13 1.26 13.84
N VAL A 180 -25.70 0.12 13.29
CA VAL A 180 -24.30 -0.36 13.40
C VAL A 180 -23.35 0.54 12.60
N LEU A 181 -23.76 0.97 11.41
CA LEU A 181 -23.06 2.01 10.66
C LEU A 181 -23.45 3.39 11.19
N LYS A 182 -22.47 4.29 11.29
CA LYS A 182 -22.65 5.71 11.65
C LYS A 182 -22.07 6.61 10.56
N PRO A 183 -22.51 7.87 10.47
CA PRO A 183 -21.84 8.85 9.62
C PRO A 183 -20.37 9.03 9.99
N GLY A 184 -19.56 9.39 9.00
CA GLY A 184 -18.10 9.48 9.14
C GLY A 184 -17.41 8.13 9.05
N TYR A 185 -16.23 8.01 9.66
CA TYR A 185 -15.42 6.80 9.66
C TYR A 185 -16.02 5.66 10.48
N ASN A 186 -16.09 4.49 9.85
CA ASN A 186 -16.43 3.21 10.45
C ASN A 186 -15.23 2.26 10.32
N ALA A 187 -15.09 1.29 11.24
CA ALA A 187 -14.07 0.25 11.14
C ALA A 187 -14.69 -1.04 10.60
N VAL A 188 -14.25 -1.50 9.43
CA VAL A 188 -14.54 -2.84 8.90
C VAL A 188 -13.35 -3.74 9.21
N THR A 189 -13.56 -4.85 9.91
CA THR A 189 -12.50 -5.82 10.25
C THR A 189 -12.87 -7.22 9.78
N PHE A 190 -11.92 -7.92 9.16
CA PHE A 190 -12.03 -9.36 8.86
C PHE A 190 -10.99 -10.11 9.68
N THR A 191 -11.39 -11.23 10.27
CA THR A 191 -10.49 -12.12 11.02
C THR A 191 -10.58 -13.52 10.45
N ALA A 192 -9.44 -14.17 10.23
CA ALA A 192 -9.38 -15.59 9.92
C ALA A 192 -8.86 -16.36 11.12
N SER A 193 -9.49 -17.49 11.42
CA SER A 193 -8.93 -18.59 12.19
C SER A 193 -8.85 -19.79 11.24
N GLN A 194 -7.65 -20.29 10.99
CA GLN A 194 -7.31 -21.30 10.00
C GLN A 194 -6.57 -22.43 10.70
N ARG A 195 -6.94 -23.68 10.37
CA ARG A 195 -6.17 -24.86 10.73
C ARG A 195 -5.81 -25.61 9.46
N HIS A 196 -4.62 -26.20 9.47
CA HIS A 196 -4.14 -27.03 8.39
C HIS A 196 -4.82 -28.40 8.41
N ARG A 197 -4.97 -29.04 7.25
CA ARG A 197 -5.75 -30.28 7.12
C ARG A 197 -5.06 -31.54 7.65
N VAL A 198 -3.74 -31.65 7.47
CA VAL A 198 -3.00 -32.92 7.61
C VAL A 198 -1.63 -32.80 8.30
N ASP A 199 -1.23 -31.60 8.69
CA ASP A 199 0.11 -31.31 9.25
C ASP A 199 -0.06 -30.18 10.26
N CYS A 200 0.41 -30.39 11.48
CA CYS A 200 0.25 -29.47 12.60
C CYS A 200 1.59 -28.87 13.04
N SER A 201 2.63 -29.00 12.22
CA SER A 201 3.92 -28.35 12.40
C SER A 201 3.81 -26.82 12.26
N THR A 202 4.73 -26.10 12.90
CA THR A 202 4.87 -24.64 12.72
C THR A 202 5.12 -24.27 11.26
N ALA A 203 5.83 -25.12 10.49
CA ALA A 203 6.11 -24.89 9.07
C ALA A 203 4.85 -24.89 8.19
N ALA A 204 3.92 -25.83 8.42
CA ALA A 204 2.66 -25.92 7.68
C ALA A 204 1.75 -24.69 7.86
N THR A 205 1.93 -23.91 8.95
CA THR A 205 1.15 -22.68 9.16
C THR A 205 1.43 -21.62 8.08
N TYR A 206 2.62 -21.59 7.48
CA TYR A 206 2.95 -20.66 6.38
C TYR A 206 2.22 -21.00 5.07
N GLU A 207 1.68 -22.21 4.92
CA GLU A 207 0.79 -22.55 3.80
C GLU A 207 -0.64 -22.02 3.98
N LEU A 208 -1.02 -21.63 5.20
CA LEU A 208 -2.37 -21.17 5.51
C LEU A 208 -2.55 -19.72 5.08
N TRP A 209 -3.50 -19.50 4.17
CA TRP A 209 -3.88 -18.17 3.75
C TRP A 209 -5.32 -18.11 3.24
N THR A 210 -5.91 -16.93 3.41
CA THR A 210 -7.17 -16.50 2.83
C THR A 210 -6.96 -15.17 2.11
N GLN A 211 -7.14 -15.16 0.79
CA GLN A 211 -6.97 -13.98 -0.05
C GLN A 211 -8.33 -13.34 -0.31
N ILE A 212 -8.51 -12.10 0.11
CA ILE A 212 -9.65 -11.27 -0.24
C ILE A 212 -9.43 -10.68 -1.64
N ASP A 213 -10.49 -10.69 -2.46
CA ASP A 213 -10.58 -10.03 -3.76
C ASP A 213 -11.14 -8.60 -3.56
N PRO A 214 -10.30 -7.55 -3.68
CA PRO A 214 -10.72 -6.16 -3.44
C PRO A 214 -11.66 -5.62 -4.53
N SER A 215 -11.66 -6.21 -5.74
CA SER A 215 -12.50 -5.72 -6.85
C SER A 215 -14.00 -5.90 -6.58
N ARG A 216 -14.34 -6.93 -5.78
CA ARG A 216 -15.71 -7.37 -5.47
C ARG A 216 -16.07 -7.34 -3.98
N SER A 217 -15.14 -7.01 -3.08
CA SER A 217 -15.37 -6.93 -1.64
C SER A 217 -15.58 -5.48 -1.17
N GLY A 218 -16.49 -5.26 -0.21
CA GLY A 218 -16.83 -3.93 0.29
C GLY A 218 -18.24 -3.81 0.86
N LEU A 219 -18.64 -2.58 1.17
CA LEU A 219 -19.99 -2.27 1.66
C LEU A 219 -20.95 -2.09 0.48
N VAL A 220 -21.98 -2.92 0.39
CA VAL A 220 -23.12 -2.71 -0.52
C VAL A 220 -24.04 -1.70 0.14
N VAL A 221 -23.85 -0.42 -0.23
CA VAL A 221 -24.60 0.75 0.24
C VAL A 221 -24.96 1.66 -0.94
N GLY A 222 -25.90 2.57 -0.71
CA GLY A 222 -26.27 3.62 -1.68
C GLY A 222 -25.07 4.47 -2.12
N THR A 223 -25.22 5.15 -3.25
CA THR A 223 -24.33 6.26 -3.64
C THR A 223 -24.39 7.38 -2.61
N ALA A 224 -23.27 8.05 -2.34
CA ALA A 224 -23.26 9.29 -1.57
C ALA A 224 -23.90 10.41 -2.42
N THR A 225 -25.14 10.79 -2.10
CA THR A 225 -25.90 11.84 -2.80
C THR A 225 -25.81 13.21 -2.10
N ASP A 226 -25.31 13.23 -0.88
CA ASP A 226 -25.23 14.35 0.06
C ASP A 226 -23.78 14.72 0.38
N MET A 227 -22.84 14.43 -0.53
CA MET A 227 -21.42 14.65 -0.32
C MET A 227 -21.04 16.14 -0.45
N ASP A 228 -20.25 16.61 0.50
CA ASP A 228 -19.76 17.99 0.64
C ASP A 228 -18.23 18.01 0.77
N VAL A 229 -17.66 19.19 1.00
CA VAL A 229 -16.20 19.39 1.18
C VAL A 229 -15.67 18.70 2.45
N ARG A 230 -16.51 18.48 3.48
CA ARG A 230 -16.12 17.81 4.72
C ARG A 230 -16.16 16.27 4.61
N SER A 231 -16.99 15.75 3.71
CA SER A 231 -17.21 14.32 3.49
C SER A 231 -16.48 13.77 2.25
N LEU A 232 -15.46 14.46 1.73
CA LEU A 232 -14.64 14.00 0.58
C LEU A 232 -14.01 12.61 0.77
N ALA A 233 -13.80 12.16 2.02
CA ALA A 233 -13.39 10.79 2.34
C ALA A 233 -14.45 9.72 1.95
N ALA A 234 -15.70 10.12 1.66
CA ALA A 234 -16.75 9.27 1.10
C ALA A 234 -16.54 8.93 -0.39
N ALA A 235 -15.57 9.52 -1.09
CA ALA A 235 -15.21 9.11 -2.44
C ALA A 235 -14.85 7.61 -2.50
N GLU A 236 -15.24 6.90 -3.57
CA GLU A 236 -15.16 5.43 -3.64
C GLU A 236 -13.84 4.95 -4.28
N PRO A 237 -13.04 4.09 -3.61
CA PRO A 237 -11.86 3.50 -4.23
C PRO A 237 -12.18 2.67 -5.48
N ASP A 238 -11.21 2.56 -6.39
CA ASP A 238 -11.25 1.67 -7.54
C ASP A 238 -11.10 0.19 -7.12
N GLU A 239 -11.10 -0.72 -8.11
CA GLU A 239 -10.97 -2.17 -7.90
C GLU A 239 -9.66 -2.58 -7.23
N SER A 240 -8.61 -1.75 -7.30
CA SER A 240 -7.34 -1.96 -6.62
C SER A 240 -7.33 -1.47 -5.17
N GLY A 241 -8.37 -0.73 -4.75
CA GLY A 241 -8.43 -0.01 -3.49
C GLY A 241 -7.63 1.29 -3.48
N ALA A 242 -7.27 1.84 -4.65
CA ALA A 242 -6.69 3.17 -4.81
C ALA A 242 -7.80 4.21 -5.03
N LEU A 243 -7.51 5.50 -4.89
CA LEU A 243 -8.46 6.57 -5.29
C LEU A 243 -8.06 7.18 -6.63
N PRO A 244 -8.85 7.01 -7.70
CA PRO A 244 -8.75 7.83 -8.89
C PRO A 244 -9.10 9.30 -8.59
N ILE A 245 -8.20 10.21 -8.90
CA ILE A 245 -8.43 11.66 -8.88
C ILE A 245 -8.28 12.14 -10.32
N GLN A 246 -9.39 12.54 -10.93
CA GLN A 246 -9.41 13.00 -12.32
C GLN A 246 -9.44 14.52 -12.36
N VAL A 247 -8.32 15.13 -12.73
CA VAL A 247 -8.23 16.57 -12.98
C VAL A 247 -8.84 16.86 -14.35
N ILE A 248 -9.96 17.58 -14.35
CA ILE A 248 -10.69 17.91 -15.58
C ILE A 248 -9.96 19.02 -16.34
N LEU A 249 -9.68 18.77 -17.61
CA LEU A 249 -9.11 19.76 -18.53
C LEU A 249 -10.10 20.13 -19.63
N ASN A 250 -10.28 21.44 -19.85
CA ASN A 250 -10.94 22.03 -21.02
C ASN A 250 -9.93 22.43 -22.11
N GLU A 251 -8.72 22.82 -21.72
CA GLU A 251 -7.61 23.21 -22.59
C GLU A 251 -6.26 22.71 -22.02
N ARG A 252 -5.15 22.91 -22.74
CA ARG A 252 -3.81 22.60 -22.22
C ARG A 252 -3.40 23.67 -21.20
N PRO A 253 -3.15 23.33 -19.92
CA PRO A 253 -2.77 24.31 -18.91
C PRO A 253 -1.35 24.85 -19.17
N ASN A 254 -1.12 26.10 -18.80
CA ASN A 254 0.23 26.65 -18.64
C ASN A 254 0.87 26.11 -17.33
N LEU A 255 2.17 26.36 -17.12
CA LEU A 255 2.89 25.83 -15.96
C LEU A 255 2.33 26.34 -14.61
N ALA A 256 1.92 27.62 -14.52
CA ALA A 256 1.35 28.17 -13.30
C ALA A 256 -0.03 27.57 -12.95
N ARG A 257 -0.86 27.26 -13.95
CA ARG A 257 -2.12 26.55 -13.78
C ARG A 257 -1.89 25.07 -13.42
N LEU A 258 -0.90 24.42 -14.03
CA LEU A 258 -0.51 23.05 -13.69
C LEU A 258 0.04 22.95 -12.25
N GLU A 259 0.82 23.94 -11.80
CA GLU A 259 1.28 24.08 -10.42
C GLU A 259 0.09 24.11 -9.44
N ARG A 260 -0.89 25.01 -9.66
CA ARG A 260 -2.12 25.07 -8.86
C ARG A 260 -2.93 23.77 -8.89
N MET A 261 -2.98 23.08 -10.03
CA MET A 261 -3.65 21.78 -10.15
C MET A 261 -2.96 20.72 -9.28
N ILE A 262 -1.62 20.66 -9.28
CA ILE A 262 -0.84 19.73 -8.46
C ILE A 262 -0.97 20.08 -6.97
N GLU A 263 -0.98 21.36 -6.60
CA GLU A 263 -1.25 21.86 -5.25
C GLU A 263 -2.64 21.43 -4.75
N ALA A 264 -3.69 21.61 -5.56
CA ALA A 264 -5.06 21.19 -5.25
C ALA A 264 -5.21 19.67 -5.10
N VAL A 265 -4.51 18.90 -5.96
CA VAL A 265 -4.45 17.43 -5.88
C VAL A 265 -3.79 16.96 -4.57
N GLN A 266 -2.72 17.62 -4.13
CA GLN A 266 -2.08 17.35 -2.84
C GLN A 266 -3.04 17.63 -1.67
N ALA A 267 -3.71 18.78 -1.67
CA ALA A 267 -4.71 19.13 -0.64
C ALA A 267 -5.87 18.11 -0.61
N LEU A 268 -6.38 17.70 -1.77
CA LEU A 268 -7.43 16.68 -1.84
C LEU A 268 -6.98 15.31 -1.31
N ALA A 269 -5.76 14.88 -1.62
CA ALA A 269 -5.19 13.63 -1.12
C ALA A 269 -5.01 13.62 0.42
N LEU A 270 -4.70 14.78 1.01
CA LEU A 270 -4.67 14.96 2.47
C LEU A 270 -6.07 14.84 3.07
N VAL A 271 -7.07 15.55 2.54
CA VAL A 271 -8.42 15.65 3.12
C VAL A 271 -9.23 14.37 2.98
N GLY A 272 -9.27 13.79 1.77
CA GLY A 272 -9.92 12.49 1.57
C GLY A 272 -9.24 11.38 2.38
N ARG A 273 -8.01 11.63 2.85
CA ARG A 273 -7.10 10.71 3.55
C ARG A 273 -6.87 9.38 2.82
N VAL A 274 -7.28 9.25 1.56
CA VAL A 274 -7.49 7.94 0.94
C VAL A 274 -6.17 7.24 0.67
N ALA A 275 -6.15 5.94 0.93
CA ALA A 275 -5.04 5.09 0.60
C ALA A 275 -4.70 5.17 -0.89
N ARG A 276 -3.48 5.61 -1.21
CA ARG A 276 -2.89 5.56 -2.55
C ARG A 276 -3.74 6.34 -3.60
N PRO A 277 -3.66 7.68 -3.63
CA PRO A 277 -4.17 8.43 -4.77
C PRO A 277 -3.44 7.99 -6.06
N THR A 278 -4.20 8.01 -7.15
CA THR A 278 -3.75 7.87 -8.54
C THR A 278 -4.38 9.02 -9.30
N VAL A 279 -3.58 9.84 -9.97
CA VAL A 279 -4.01 11.11 -10.54
C VAL A 279 -3.93 11.03 -12.06
N THR A 280 -5.00 11.43 -12.73
CA THR A 280 -5.09 11.50 -14.19
C THR A 280 -5.65 12.85 -14.62
N PHE A 281 -5.02 13.50 -15.60
CA PHE A 281 -5.55 14.70 -16.25
C PHE A 281 -6.41 14.30 -17.47
N GLY A 282 -7.37 15.13 -17.90
CA GLY A 282 -8.22 14.84 -19.08
C GLY A 282 -9.74 14.91 -18.81
N PRO A 283 -10.58 14.12 -19.52
CA PRO A 283 -12.05 14.20 -19.41
C PRO A 283 -12.58 13.58 -18.09
N PRO A 284 -13.82 13.90 -17.67
CA PRO A 284 -14.41 13.38 -16.42
C PRO A 284 -14.51 11.85 -16.37
N LEU A 285 -14.29 11.28 -15.17
CA LEU A 285 -14.48 9.85 -14.90
C LEU A 285 -15.93 9.42 -15.11
N GLN A 286 -16.10 8.14 -15.43
CA GLN A 286 -17.37 7.45 -15.52
C GLN A 286 -17.47 6.41 -14.39
N GLY A 287 -18.70 6.10 -13.95
CA GLY A 287 -18.94 5.16 -12.85
C GLY A 287 -19.14 5.86 -11.50
N ARG A 288 -18.90 5.12 -10.41
CA ARG A 288 -19.00 5.63 -9.02
C ARG A 288 -17.65 5.95 -8.37
N ASN A 289 -16.56 5.45 -8.97
CA ASN A 289 -15.26 5.35 -8.32
C ASN A 289 -14.40 6.59 -8.59
N GLY A 290 -13.67 7.03 -7.57
CA GLY A 290 -12.82 8.21 -7.60
C GLY A 290 -13.55 9.51 -7.30
N ILE A 291 -12.92 10.60 -7.73
CA ILE A 291 -13.40 11.98 -7.61
C ILE A 291 -12.91 12.79 -8.81
N ASN A 292 -13.79 13.59 -9.38
CA ASN A 292 -13.46 14.58 -10.39
C ASN A 292 -13.02 15.88 -9.70
N LEU A 293 -12.00 16.54 -10.22
CA LEU A 293 -11.41 17.76 -9.67
C LEU A 293 -11.30 18.83 -10.76
N VAL A 294 -11.91 19.99 -10.53
CA VAL A 294 -11.83 21.17 -11.39
C VAL A 294 -11.03 22.25 -10.65
N VAL A 295 -9.97 22.77 -11.28
CA VAL A 295 -9.10 23.80 -10.67
C VAL A 295 -8.82 24.92 -11.66
N GLY A 296 -9.02 26.15 -11.20
CA GLY A 296 -8.66 27.37 -11.94
C GLY A 296 -9.52 28.56 -11.57
N THR A 297 -9.15 29.73 -12.06
CA THR A 297 -9.96 30.95 -11.96
C THR A 297 -11.30 30.80 -12.70
N ALA A 298 -12.26 31.67 -12.42
CA ALA A 298 -13.57 31.66 -13.06
C ALA A 298 -13.52 31.66 -14.61
N SER A 299 -12.50 32.29 -15.22
CA SER A 299 -12.29 32.25 -16.67
C SER A 299 -11.64 30.94 -17.13
N GLU A 300 -10.64 30.43 -16.40
CA GLU A 300 -9.93 29.17 -16.70
C GLU A 300 -10.86 27.94 -16.70
N ILE A 301 -11.87 27.91 -15.82
CA ILE A 301 -12.82 26.80 -15.68
C ILE A 301 -14.11 27.00 -16.49
N GLY A 302 -14.20 28.08 -17.27
CA GLY A 302 -15.31 28.34 -18.18
C GLY A 302 -15.51 27.21 -19.19
N GLY A 303 -16.77 26.91 -19.50
CA GLY A 303 -17.15 25.83 -20.42
C GLY A 303 -17.11 24.41 -19.85
N ILE A 304 -16.65 24.21 -18.61
CA ILE A 304 -16.80 22.93 -17.92
C ILE A 304 -18.26 22.78 -17.45
N GLU A 305 -18.87 21.63 -17.77
CA GLU A 305 -20.27 21.33 -17.47
C GLU A 305 -20.60 21.46 -15.97
N GLY A 306 -21.69 22.18 -15.64
CA GLY A 306 -22.16 22.40 -14.28
C GLY A 306 -21.43 23.50 -13.48
N VAL A 307 -20.30 24.02 -13.98
CA VAL A 307 -19.60 25.14 -13.32
C VAL A 307 -20.42 26.44 -13.34
N SER A 308 -21.23 26.64 -14.39
CA SER A 308 -22.21 27.74 -14.50
C SER A 308 -23.15 27.82 -13.29
N ASP A 309 -23.52 26.67 -12.75
CA ASP A 309 -24.59 26.52 -11.76
C ASP A 309 -24.13 26.96 -10.36
N LEU A 310 -22.81 27.18 -10.20
CA LEU A 310 -22.25 27.82 -9.02
C LEU A 310 -22.64 29.31 -8.92
N GLY A 311 -23.02 29.96 -10.02
CA GLY A 311 -23.24 31.40 -10.07
C GLY A 311 -21.92 32.20 -9.96
N PRO A 312 -21.98 33.50 -9.59
CA PRO A 312 -20.80 34.36 -9.64
C PRO A 312 -19.68 33.91 -8.68
N ILE A 313 -18.44 33.92 -9.18
CA ILE A 313 -17.23 33.58 -8.43
C ILE A 313 -16.46 34.89 -8.16
N THR A 314 -16.68 35.48 -7.00
CA THR A 314 -16.14 36.79 -6.60
C THR A 314 -14.94 36.72 -5.65
N GLY A 315 -14.44 35.51 -5.37
CA GLY A 315 -13.38 35.26 -4.39
C GLY A 315 -13.14 33.76 -4.18
N PRO A 316 -12.33 33.36 -3.17
CA PRO A 316 -11.96 31.97 -2.93
C PRO A 316 -13.20 31.08 -2.70
N ARG A 317 -13.31 29.98 -3.46
CA ARG A 317 -14.48 29.10 -3.39
C ARG A 317 -14.14 27.62 -3.56
N LEU A 318 -14.68 26.82 -2.64
CA LEU A 318 -14.76 25.37 -2.73
C LEU A 318 -16.24 25.00 -2.90
N ALA A 319 -16.56 24.16 -3.88
CA ALA A 319 -17.93 23.71 -4.11
C ALA A 319 -17.96 22.28 -4.66
N MET A 320 -18.98 21.51 -4.27
CA MET A 320 -19.33 20.26 -4.94
C MET A 320 -20.36 20.58 -6.03
N LEU A 321 -20.17 20.05 -7.24
CA LEU A 321 -21.25 20.05 -8.25
C LEU A 321 -22.35 19.06 -7.86
N PRO A 322 -23.61 19.27 -8.28
CA PRO A 322 -24.69 18.32 -8.05
C PRO A 322 -24.33 16.90 -8.50
N THR A 323 -24.63 15.90 -7.66
CA THR A 323 -24.30 14.50 -7.94
C THR A 323 -25.09 13.99 -9.14
N ARG A 324 -24.39 13.48 -10.16
CA ARG A 324 -25.01 12.90 -11.36
C ARG A 324 -24.95 11.37 -11.33
N PRO A 325 -25.96 10.66 -11.88
CA PRO A 325 -25.90 9.21 -12.00
C PRO A 325 -24.70 8.77 -12.83
N ASN A 326 -23.98 7.75 -12.36
CA ASN A 326 -22.84 7.14 -13.06
C ASN A 326 -21.68 8.12 -13.39
N VAL A 327 -21.55 9.22 -12.66
CA VAL A 327 -20.37 10.10 -12.69
C VAL A 327 -19.88 10.26 -11.25
N PRO A 328 -18.57 10.10 -10.96
CA PRO A 328 -18.04 10.36 -9.62
C PRO A 328 -18.23 11.83 -9.22
N PRO A 329 -18.34 12.14 -7.91
CA PRO A 329 -18.56 13.50 -7.45
C PRO A 329 -17.49 14.46 -7.98
N THR A 330 -17.86 15.72 -8.25
CA THR A 330 -16.94 16.74 -8.77
C THR A 330 -16.71 17.83 -7.75
N LEU A 331 -15.47 17.97 -7.27
CA LEU A 331 -15.00 19.09 -6.47
C LEU A 331 -14.50 20.21 -7.40
N VAL A 332 -14.95 21.43 -7.17
CA VAL A 332 -14.49 22.65 -7.84
C VAL A 332 -13.72 23.50 -6.85
N VAL A 333 -12.48 23.84 -7.20
CA VAL A 333 -11.57 24.71 -6.46
C VAL A 333 -11.29 25.93 -7.33
N THR A 334 -11.88 27.07 -6.98
CA THR A 334 -11.91 28.24 -7.87
C THR A 334 -11.85 29.57 -7.13
N GLY A 335 -11.70 30.65 -7.90
CA GLY A 335 -11.50 32.01 -7.43
C GLY A 335 -11.60 33.03 -8.56
N SER A 336 -11.66 34.33 -8.24
CA SER A 336 -11.65 35.39 -9.25
C SER A 336 -10.24 35.60 -9.82
N ARG A 337 -9.22 35.41 -8.99
CA ARG A 337 -7.78 35.51 -9.30
C ARG A 337 -7.03 34.24 -8.89
N GLU A 338 -5.78 34.10 -9.34
CA GLU A 338 -4.93 32.96 -8.99
C GLU A 338 -4.69 32.84 -7.47
N GLU A 339 -4.56 33.97 -6.79
CA GLU A 339 -4.41 34.07 -5.33
C GLU A 339 -5.65 33.52 -4.60
N ASP A 340 -6.84 33.80 -5.13
CA ASP A 340 -8.09 33.27 -4.57
C ASP A 340 -8.18 31.75 -4.72
N VAL A 341 -7.66 31.20 -5.84
CA VAL A 341 -7.58 29.74 -6.06
C VAL A 341 -6.62 29.11 -5.05
N ARG A 342 -5.42 29.67 -4.83
CA ARG A 342 -4.50 29.20 -3.79
C ARG A 342 -5.12 29.28 -2.39
N GLN A 343 -5.83 30.36 -2.07
CA GLN A 343 -6.56 30.45 -0.80
C GLN A 343 -7.66 29.38 -0.67
N ALA A 344 -8.36 29.04 -1.76
CA ALA A 344 -9.32 27.95 -1.77
C ALA A 344 -8.64 26.58 -1.55
N ILE A 345 -7.46 26.35 -2.13
CA ILE A 345 -6.63 25.14 -1.90
C ILE A 345 -6.18 25.07 -0.43
N ALA A 346 -5.71 26.17 0.15
CA ALA A 346 -5.34 26.23 1.56
C ALA A 346 -6.54 25.95 2.50
N ASN A 347 -7.72 26.49 2.17
CA ASN A 347 -8.96 26.23 2.90
C ASN A 347 -9.44 24.77 2.81
N LEU A 348 -9.08 24.06 1.73
CA LEU A 348 -9.44 22.65 1.55
C LEU A 348 -8.75 21.78 2.61
N ALA A 349 -7.48 22.05 2.90
CA ALA A 349 -6.61 21.23 3.77
C ALA A 349 -7.03 21.15 5.26
N VAL A 350 -8.15 21.77 5.67
CA VAL A 350 -8.61 21.83 7.06
C VAL A 350 -9.94 21.10 7.24
N SER A 351 -9.89 19.84 7.66
CA SER A 351 -11.10 19.09 8.04
C SER A 351 -10.87 18.14 9.23
N ALA A 352 -11.71 18.28 10.25
CA ALA A 352 -11.71 17.43 11.44
C ALA A 352 -12.27 16.03 11.10
N GLU A 353 -11.67 14.98 11.67
CA GLU A 353 -12.19 13.63 11.51
C GLU A 353 -13.50 13.46 12.29
N THR A 354 -14.49 12.85 11.62
CA THR A 354 -15.77 12.44 12.22
C THR A 354 -15.96 10.95 12.01
N GLY A 355 -16.59 10.26 12.95
CA GLY A 355 -16.80 8.81 12.88
C GLY A 355 -16.97 8.15 14.24
N THR A 356 -17.02 6.82 14.24
CA THR A 356 -17.04 6.01 15.47
C THR A 356 -15.64 5.96 16.11
N PRO A 357 -15.51 5.72 17.43
CA PRO A 357 -14.21 5.55 18.07
C PRO A 357 -13.34 4.46 17.41
N GLY A 358 -13.98 3.36 16.98
CA GLY A 358 -13.31 2.29 16.22
C GLY A 358 -12.86 2.75 14.83
N GLY A 359 -13.68 3.52 14.12
CA GLY A 359 -13.35 4.09 12.81
C GLY A 359 -12.19 5.07 12.85
N LEU A 360 -12.18 5.98 13.83
CA LEU A 360 -11.07 6.92 14.06
C LEU A 360 -9.77 6.19 14.41
N LYS A 361 -9.82 5.20 15.33
CA LYS A 361 -8.66 4.34 15.63
C LYS A 361 -8.20 3.55 14.39
N ALA A 362 -9.12 3.14 13.51
CA ALA A 362 -8.76 2.50 12.25
C ALA A 362 -8.05 3.46 11.28
N VAL A 363 -8.47 4.73 11.17
CA VAL A 363 -7.79 5.75 10.34
C VAL A 363 -6.36 5.98 10.82
N GLN A 364 -6.17 6.17 12.12
CA GLN A 364 -4.85 6.39 12.72
C GLN A 364 -3.91 5.21 12.46
N LEU A 365 -4.36 3.97 12.74
CA LEU A 365 -3.51 2.79 12.61
C LEU A 365 -3.24 2.37 11.16
N PHE A 366 -4.14 2.69 10.23
CA PHE A 366 -3.99 2.30 8.81
C PHE A 366 -2.77 2.96 8.11
N ARG A 367 -2.22 4.05 8.68
CA ARG A 367 -0.99 4.72 8.22
C ARG A 367 0.24 4.43 9.08
N GLY A 368 0.09 3.63 10.14
CA GLY A 368 1.08 3.47 11.21
C GLY A 368 1.03 4.63 12.22
N TYR A 369 1.19 4.29 13.50
CA TYR A 369 1.14 5.24 14.61
C TYR A 369 2.36 6.16 14.58
N MET A 370 2.15 7.48 14.54
CA MET A 370 3.23 8.47 14.48
C MET A 370 3.97 8.57 15.83
N VAL A 371 5.30 8.54 15.79
CA VAL A 371 6.16 8.74 16.97
C VAL A 371 7.08 9.95 16.78
N TYR A 372 7.47 10.59 17.88
CA TYR A 372 8.25 11.82 17.94
C TYR A 372 9.51 11.69 18.81
N GLY A 373 9.57 10.70 19.70
CA GLY A 373 10.66 10.37 20.61
C GLY A 373 10.27 10.56 22.08
N GLY A 374 10.59 9.58 22.93
CA GLY A 374 10.31 9.61 24.37
C GLY A 374 8.97 8.97 24.78
N GLU A 375 8.23 8.36 23.86
CA GLU A 375 6.93 7.74 24.16
C GLU A 375 7.04 6.34 24.79
N ASN A 376 6.09 6.02 25.66
CA ASN A 376 5.81 4.66 26.11
C ASN A 376 4.37 4.29 25.71
N LEU A 377 4.23 3.31 24.81
CA LEU A 377 3.00 3.00 24.10
C LEU A 377 2.57 1.54 24.38
N THR A 378 1.39 1.36 24.99
CA THR A 378 0.76 0.04 25.09
C THR A 378 0.39 -0.49 23.71
N LEU A 379 0.56 -1.80 23.49
CA LEU A 379 0.31 -2.42 22.18
C LEU A 379 -1.19 -2.43 21.85
N ASP A 380 -2.07 -2.31 22.85
CA ASP A 380 -3.50 -2.03 22.66
C ASP A 380 -3.74 -0.79 21.79
N ARG A 381 -3.00 0.32 22.04
CA ARG A 381 -3.13 1.58 21.31
C ARG A 381 -2.75 1.38 19.85
N LEU A 382 -1.71 0.58 19.63
CA LEU A 382 -1.19 0.17 18.33
C LEU A 382 -2.07 -0.90 17.63
N GLY A 383 -3.13 -1.38 18.28
CA GLY A 383 -4.15 -2.25 17.70
C GLY A 383 -4.07 -3.72 18.09
N ALA A 384 -3.06 -4.12 18.88
CA ALA A 384 -2.89 -5.48 19.38
C ALA A 384 -3.60 -5.67 20.72
N ALA A 385 -4.80 -6.27 20.68
CA ALA A 385 -5.56 -6.62 21.87
C ALA A 385 -5.13 -7.95 22.51
N SER A 386 -5.42 -8.12 23.81
CA SER A 386 -5.29 -9.38 24.53
C SER A 386 -6.00 -10.51 23.80
N ARG A 387 -5.39 -11.69 23.75
CA ARG A 387 -6.03 -12.90 23.21
C ARG A 387 -5.38 -14.18 23.75
N GLU A 388 -6.23 -15.17 23.98
CA GLU A 388 -5.83 -16.56 24.05
C GLU A 388 -5.58 -17.10 22.64
N PHE A 389 -4.61 -18.01 22.49
CA PHE A 389 -4.24 -18.62 21.21
C PHE A 389 -4.02 -20.13 21.39
N SER A 390 -4.70 -20.96 20.59
CA SER A 390 -4.63 -22.43 20.67
C SER A 390 -3.78 -23.08 19.57
N GLY A 391 -3.20 -22.30 18.66
CA GLY A 391 -2.38 -22.80 17.55
C GLY A 391 -0.90 -23.00 17.91
N ARG A 392 -0.08 -23.12 16.85
CA ARG A 392 1.37 -23.29 16.86
C ARG A 392 2.12 -22.02 16.42
N LEU A 393 1.51 -21.14 15.62
CA LEU A 393 2.12 -19.88 15.23
C LEU A 393 1.16 -18.70 15.38
N LEU A 394 1.36 -17.91 16.44
CA LEU A 394 0.64 -16.65 16.65
C LEU A 394 1.44 -15.50 16.02
N HIS A 395 0.77 -14.68 15.20
CA HIS A 395 1.30 -13.41 14.70
C HIS A 395 0.61 -12.22 15.37
N VAL A 396 1.40 -11.29 15.93
CA VAL A 396 0.94 -10.00 16.43
C VAL A 396 1.80 -8.89 15.83
N GLY A 397 1.27 -8.23 14.81
CA GLY A 397 1.97 -7.15 14.09
C GLY A 397 1.37 -5.77 14.35
N PHE A 398 2.22 -4.75 14.41
CA PHE A 398 1.84 -3.33 14.49
C PHE A 398 2.79 -2.43 13.70
N ASP A 399 2.29 -1.26 13.28
CA ASP A 399 3.02 -0.31 12.45
C ASP A 399 3.33 0.99 13.21
N LEU A 400 4.60 1.38 13.29
CA LEU A 400 5.08 2.67 13.81
C LEU A 400 5.64 3.52 12.68
N ARG A 401 5.29 4.81 12.64
CA ARG A 401 5.79 5.77 11.67
C ARG A 401 6.74 6.76 12.35
N PHE A 402 8.00 6.69 11.97
CA PHE A 402 9.04 7.62 12.41
C PHE A 402 9.09 8.85 11.48
N PRO A 403 9.52 10.01 11.99
CA PRO A 403 9.69 11.22 11.20
C PRO A 403 10.66 11.05 10.02
N GLY A 404 10.52 11.89 8.98
CA GLY A 404 11.41 11.90 7.82
C GLY A 404 12.86 12.30 8.14
N ASP A 405 13.07 12.99 9.26
CA ASP A 405 14.35 13.44 9.82
C ASP A 405 14.91 12.49 10.90
N PHE A 406 14.30 11.32 11.14
CA PHE A 406 14.79 10.34 12.12
C PHE A 406 16.17 9.78 11.76
N VAL A 407 17.12 9.85 12.69
CA VAL A 407 18.43 9.20 12.54
C VAL A 407 18.46 7.91 13.36
N PRO A 408 18.52 6.72 12.72
CA PRO A 408 18.78 5.48 13.43
C PRO A 408 20.25 5.47 13.90
N ALA A 409 20.47 5.83 15.16
CA ALA A 409 21.79 5.78 15.79
C ALA A 409 22.16 4.34 16.19
N ASP A 410 23.40 3.91 15.93
CA ASP A 410 23.82 2.51 16.07
C ASP A 410 23.67 1.93 17.49
N TYR A 411 23.77 2.79 18.51
CA TYR A 411 23.59 2.41 19.93
C TYR A 411 22.16 2.63 20.47
N GLY A 412 21.27 3.20 19.66
CA GLY A 412 19.87 3.43 20.02
C GLY A 412 19.08 2.12 20.01
N LYS A 413 18.09 2.00 20.91
CA LYS A 413 17.20 0.86 20.98
C LYS A 413 15.83 1.25 21.52
N ALA A 414 14.76 0.77 20.90
CA ALA A 414 13.46 0.72 21.56
C ALA A 414 13.46 -0.44 22.56
N MET A 415 12.69 -0.34 23.65
CA MET A 415 12.49 -1.46 24.57
C MET A 415 11.07 -2.00 24.38
N LEU A 416 10.95 -3.24 23.90
CA LEU A 416 9.68 -3.95 23.84
C LEU A 416 9.50 -4.72 25.14
N HIS A 417 8.40 -4.47 25.84
CA HIS A 417 8.05 -5.08 27.10
C HIS A 417 6.84 -5.99 26.88
N LEU A 418 7.06 -7.30 26.87
CA LEU A 418 6.00 -8.28 26.66
C LEU A 418 5.40 -8.76 27.98
N ALA A 419 4.08 -8.87 27.99
CA ALA A 419 3.30 -9.50 29.05
C ALA A 419 2.45 -10.63 28.46
N GLY A 420 2.42 -11.78 29.12
CA GLY A 420 1.72 -12.96 28.62
C GLY A 420 1.89 -14.19 29.50
N ALA A 421 1.43 -15.32 28.99
CA ALA A 421 1.62 -16.63 29.62
C ALA A 421 1.68 -17.74 28.56
N TYR A 422 2.34 -18.84 28.89
CA TYR A 422 2.30 -20.08 28.12
C TYR A 422 2.07 -21.30 29.02
N VAL A 423 1.44 -22.33 28.46
CA VAL A 423 1.08 -23.56 29.18
C VAL A 423 2.22 -24.58 29.24
N ALA A 424 2.10 -25.56 30.14
CA ALA A 424 2.98 -26.71 30.20
C ALA A 424 2.96 -27.56 28.90
N GLY A 425 4.06 -28.26 28.62
CA GLY A 425 4.13 -29.24 27.53
C GLY A 425 4.42 -28.67 26.13
N LEU A 426 4.83 -27.40 26.02
CA LEU A 426 5.51 -26.92 24.83
C LEU A 426 6.87 -27.65 24.66
N SER A 427 7.33 -27.79 23.41
CA SER A 427 8.64 -28.37 23.14
C SER A 427 9.77 -27.37 23.43
N SER A 428 11.01 -27.85 23.56
CA SER A 428 12.21 -27.03 23.72
C SER A 428 12.53 -26.11 22.52
N GLU A 429 11.79 -26.22 21.41
CA GLU A 429 11.92 -25.34 20.25
C GLU A 429 11.02 -24.09 20.35
N ALA A 430 10.10 -24.05 21.33
CA ALA A 430 9.16 -22.97 21.52
C ALA A 430 9.87 -21.65 21.86
N ARG A 431 9.47 -20.59 21.17
CA ARG A 431 10.17 -19.30 21.20
C ARG A 431 9.27 -18.15 20.75
N ILE A 432 9.56 -16.94 21.23
CA ILE A 432 9.03 -15.69 20.69
C ILE A 432 10.10 -15.07 19.79
N VAL A 433 9.74 -14.79 18.54
CA VAL A 433 10.59 -14.13 17.54
C VAL A 433 10.03 -12.74 17.30
N ILE A 434 10.91 -11.73 17.26
CA ILE A 434 10.53 -10.35 16.96
C ILE A 434 11.29 -9.91 15.71
N ASP A 435 10.54 -9.59 14.66
CA ASP A 435 11.06 -9.10 13.39
C ASP A 435 10.65 -7.64 13.18
N ILE A 436 11.57 -6.85 12.63
CA ILE A 436 11.36 -5.43 12.32
C ILE A 436 11.66 -5.24 10.84
N ASN A 437 10.67 -4.76 10.07
CA ASN A 437 10.75 -4.64 8.63
C ASN A 437 11.13 -5.95 7.91
N GLY A 438 10.77 -7.11 8.48
CA GLY A 438 11.12 -8.45 7.95
C GLY A 438 12.57 -8.89 8.24
N ARG A 439 13.27 -8.23 9.17
CA ARG A 439 14.60 -8.63 9.67
C ARG A 439 14.51 -8.98 11.14
N ASN A 440 15.15 -10.08 11.54
CA ASN A 440 15.13 -10.48 12.94
C ASN A 440 15.83 -9.48 13.86
N ALA A 441 15.13 -9.10 14.93
CA ALA A 441 15.61 -8.21 15.98
C ALA A 441 15.91 -8.98 17.28
N ALA A 442 15.09 -9.98 17.60
CA ALA A 442 15.27 -10.84 18.76
C ALA A 442 14.62 -12.23 18.57
N SER A 443 15.12 -13.21 19.32
CA SER A 443 14.53 -14.54 19.48
C SER A 443 14.72 -14.98 20.92
N ILE A 444 13.62 -15.17 21.65
CA ILE A 444 13.60 -15.51 23.08
C ILE A 444 13.01 -16.93 23.23
N PRO A 445 13.73 -17.90 23.80
CA PRO A 445 13.16 -19.22 24.07
C PRO A 445 12.08 -19.16 25.16
N LEU A 446 11.19 -20.15 25.20
CA LEU A 446 10.21 -20.36 26.26
C LEU A 446 10.63 -21.60 27.09
N PRO A 447 11.49 -21.46 28.12
CA PRO A 447 12.28 -22.57 28.64
C PRO A 447 11.59 -23.42 29.72
N ASP A 448 10.56 -22.93 30.43
CA ASP A 448 9.93 -23.73 31.50
C ASP A 448 8.90 -24.69 30.92
N ALA A 449 9.23 -25.98 30.88
CA ALA A 449 8.33 -27.03 30.41
C ALA A 449 6.99 -27.13 31.18
N ARG A 450 6.87 -26.48 32.35
CA ARG A 450 5.65 -26.39 33.17
C ARG A 450 4.76 -25.20 32.82
N GLY A 451 5.18 -24.35 31.89
CA GLY A 451 4.53 -23.08 31.59
C GLY A 451 4.94 -21.97 32.56
N GLU A 452 4.69 -20.73 32.17
CA GLU A 452 5.12 -19.53 32.86
C GLU A 452 4.15 -18.38 32.61
N VAL A 453 4.04 -17.46 33.57
CA VAL A 453 3.40 -16.14 33.40
C VAL A 453 4.50 -15.10 33.52
N PHE A 454 4.59 -14.19 32.55
CA PHE A 454 5.56 -13.11 32.54
C PHE A 454 4.84 -11.76 32.41
N ASP A 455 5.16 -10.83 33.31
CA ASP A 455 4.51 -9.52 33.38
C ASP A 455 5.28 -8.40 32.66
N ASP A 456 6.61 -8.51 32.55
CA ASP A 456 7.47 -7.47 31.97
C ASP A 456 8.78 -8.01 31.34
N SER A 457 8.66 -8.83 30.30
CA SER A 457 9.83 -9.34 29.57
C SER A 457 10.40 -8.25 28.65
N ALA A 458 11.49 -7.62 29.09
CA ALA A 458 12.11 -6.45 28.45
C ALA A 458 13.13 -6.87 27.36
N ILE A 459 12.82 -6.52 26.11
CA ILE A 459 13.52 -6.98 24.90
C ILE A 459 14.08 -5.76 24.15
N PRO A 460 15.41 -5.64 24.00
CA PRO A 460 16.02 -4.52 23.29
C PRO A 460 15.88 -4.68 21.77
N LEU A 461 15.29 -3.68 21.11
CA LEU A 461 15.08 -3.63 19.66
C LEU A 461 15.99 -2.56 19.03
N PRO A 462 17.11 -2.93 18.38
CA PRO A 462 18.14 -1.99 17.95
C PRO A 462 17.66 -1.07 16.81
N PHE A 463 18.01 0.22 16.88
CA PHE A 463 17.62 1.26 15.92
C PHE A 463 18.14 1.03 14.49
N SER A 464 19.19 0.21 14.31
CA SER A 464 19.72 -0.19 13.00
C SER A 464 18.77 -1.05 12.14
N LEU A 465 17.64 -1.50 12.68
CA LEU A 465 16.56 -2.18 11.95
C LEU A 465 15.40 -1.25 11.56
N TRP A 466 15.41 -0.02 12.07
CA TRP A 466 14.37 0.99 11.85
C TRP A 466 14.80 1.99 10.78
N ARG A 467 13.84 2.68 10.20
CA ARG A 467 14.04 3.68 9.14
C ARG A 467 13.08 4.86 9.30
N PRO A 468 13.36 6.02 8.67
CA PRO A 468 12.35 7.07 8.49
C PRO A 468 11.07 6.52 7.83
N GLY A 469 9.91 7.05 8.22
CA GLY A 469 8.61 6.58 7.76
C GLY A 469 8.13 5.30 8.46
N VAL A 470 7.35 4.49 7.74
CA VAL A 470 6.64 3.33 8.31
C VAL A 470 7.58 2.13 8.53
N ASN A 471 7.53 1.61 9.75
CA ASN A 471 8.21 0.43 10.25
C ASN A 471 7.18 -0.58 10.73
N HIS A 472 7.26 -1.82 10.23
CA HIS A 472 6.44 -2.92 10.71
C HIS A 472 7.21 -3.67 11.81
N VAL A 473 6.57 -3.89 12.96
CA VAL A 473 7.07 -4.78 14.02
C VAL A 473 6.14 -5.99 14.07
N GLU A 474 6.71 -7.18 13.98
CA GLU A 474 5.98 -8.45 14.04
C GLU A 474 6.50 -9.29 15.21
N ILE A 475 5.61 -9.63 16.14
CA ILE A 475 5.86 -10.55 17.25
C ILE A 475 5.25 -11.90 16.86
N SER A 476 6.09 -12.91 16.70
CA SER A 476 5.68 -14.27 16.34
C SER A 476 5.95 -15.24 17.50
N ALA A 477 4.91 -15.85 18.07
CA ALA A 477 5.08 -16.89 19.09
C ALA A 477 4.97 -18.29 18.44
N GLN A 478 6.09 -19.01 18.41
CA GLN A 478 6.19 -20.40 17.93
C GLN A 478 5.97 -21.34 19.13
N LEU A 479 4.91 -22.15 19.05
CA LEU A 479 4.34 -22.92 20.17
C LEU A 479 4.14 -24.41 19.81
N PRO A 480 5.17 -25.10 19.28
CA PRO A 480 5.09 -26.54 18.99
C PRO A 480 4.90 -27.35 20.28
N ASN A 481 4.11 -28.42 20.20
CA ASN A 481 3.90 -29.41 21.26
C ASN A 481 4.10 -30.82 20.68
N ALA A 482 4.58 -31.77 21.48
CA ALA A 482 4.73 -33.17 21.05
C ALA A 482 3.43 -33.77 20.47
N ALA A 483 2.27 -33.36 20.98
CA ALA A 483 0.96 -33.78 20.48
C ALA A 483 0.69 -33.38 19.02
N ASP A 484 1.37 -32.37 18.47
CA ASP A 484 1.17 -31.95 17.07
C ASP A 484 1.65 -32.99 16.05
N GLN A 485 2.52 -33.94 16.45
CA GLN A 485 3.01 -35.01 15.57
C GLN A 485 1.89 -35.95 15.06
N THR A 486 0.79 -36.09 15.80
CA THR A 486 -0.36 -36.91 15.38
C THR A 486 -1.41 -36.11 14.60
N CYS A 487 -1.33 -34.79 14.63
CA CYS A 487 -2.20 -33.81 13.99
C CYS A 487 -3.72 -34.10 14.04
N ASP A 488 -4.24 -34.47 15.23
CA ASP A 488 -5.69 -34.51 15.45
C ASP A 488 -6.27 -33.10 15.64
N THR A 489 -6.65 -32.49 14.52
CA THR A 489 -7.25 -31.14 14.44
C THR A 489 -8.70 -31.07 14.89
N LEU A 490 -9.37 -32.20 15.11
CA LEU A 490 -10.76 -32.28 15.55
C LEU A 490 -10.89 -32.60 17.05
N SER A 491 -9.80 -33.05 17.68
CA SER A 491 -9.74 -33.27 19.13
C SER A 491 -10.16 -32.03 19.94
N PRO A 492 -10.81 -32.21 21.11
CA PRO A 492 -11.04 -31.11 22.04
C PRO A 492 -9.76 -30.39 22.49
N ALA A 493 -8.63 -31.12 22.54
CA ALA A 493 -7.32 -30.57 22.92
C ALA A 493 -6.81 -29.53 21.91
N ALA A 494 -7.14 -29.64 20.61
CA ALA A 494 -6.77 -28.66 19.59
C ALA A 494 -7.40 -27.26 19.80
N LYS A 495 -8.38 -27.13 20.70
CA LYS A 495 -9.03 -25.87 21.09
C LYS A 495 -8.51 -25.28 22.41
N GLN A 496 -7.64 -25.99 23.13
CA GLN A 496 -7.08 -25.49 24.38
C GLN A 496 -6.04 -24.40 24.10
N ALA A 497 -6.18 -23.24 24.75
CA ALA A 497 -5.22 -22.16 24.64
C ALA A 497 -3.83 -22.63 25.12
N ARG A 498 -2.80 -22.37 24.30
CA ARG A 498 -1.40 -22.67 24.60
C ARG A 498 -0.62 -21.42 25.03
N TYR A 499 -1.10 -20.26 24.61
CA TYR A 499 -0.47 -18.97 24.86
C TYR A 499 -1.52 -17.89 25.09
N LEU A 500 -1.19 -16.92 25.93
CA LEU A 500 -1.98 -15.73 26.22
C LEU A 500 -1.10 -14.51 25.94
N PHE A 501 -1.48 -13.73 24.92
CA PHE A 501 -0.91 -12.41 24.69
C PHE A 501 -1.72 -11.37 25.46
N LEU A 502 -1.06 -10.43 26.15
CA LEU A 502 -1.73 -9.38 26.92
C LEU A 502 -1.47 -7.98 26.33
N ASP A 503 -2.54 -7.19 26.21
CA ASP A 503 -2.56 -5.82 25.68
C ASP A 503 -1.73 -4.80 26.47
N ARG A 504 -1.51 -5.06 27.77
CA ARG A 504 -0.59 -4.32 28.65
C ARG A 504 0.90 -4.45 28.26
N SER A 505 1.23 -5.32 27.31
CA SER A 505 2.52 -5.26 26.62
C SER A 505 2.72 -3.85 26.05
N ARG A 506 3.94 -3.33 26.05
CA ARG A 506 4.23 -1.94 25.67
C ARG A 506 5.55 -1.82 24.92
N ILE A 507 5.71 -0.76 24.14
CA ILE A 507 6.97 -0.38 23.51
C ILE A 507 7.39 1.02 23.97
N GLU A 508 8.61 1.11 24.49
CA GLU A 508 9.26 2.35 24.88
C GLU A 508 10.19 2.81 23.74
N ILE A 509 9.92 4.00 23.21
CA ILE A 509 10.71 4.66 22.18
C ILE A 509 11.53 5.75 22.86
N PRO A 510 12.86 5.63 23.00
CA PRO A 510 13.66 6.69 23.60
C PRO A 510 13.65 7.95 22.72
N HIS A 511 14.10 9.06 23.30
CA HIS A 511 14.43 10.25 22.51
C HIS A 511 15.49 9.89 21.46
N PHE A 512 15.32 10.38 20.24
CA PHE A 512 16.21 10.10 19.11
C PHE A 512 16.73 11.38 18.45
N ALA A 513 17.90 11.28 17.83
CA ALA A 513 18.48 12.37 17.07
C ALA A 513 17.70 12.62 15.77
N ARG A 514 17.70 13.89 15.34
CA ARG A 514 17.04 14.35 14.11
C ARG A 514 18.04 15.05 13.20
N ALA A 515 18.16 14.57 11.97
CA ALA A 515 18.95 15.19 10.91
C ALA A 515 18.47 14.68 9.54
N ALA A 516 18.43 15.57 8.55
CA ALA A 516 18.17 15.17 7.17
C ALA A 516 19.43 14.53 6.55
N ARG A 517 19.30 13.30 6.04
CA ARG A 517 20.31 12.65 5.18
C ARG A 517 19.82 12.70 3.73
N SER A 518 20.72 12.99 2.80
CA SER A 518 20.46 12.93 1.36
C SER A 518 21.68 12.33 0.64
N PRO A 519 21.50 11.41 -0.31
CA PRO A 519 20.24 10.79 -0.71
C PRO A 519 19.74 9.77 0.32
N ASP A 520 18.42 9.75 0.58
CA ASP A 520 17.75 8.72 1.39
C ASP A 520 16.32 8.48 0.90
N LEU A 521 16.06 7.32 0.28
CA LEU A 521 14.74 6.95 -0.24
C LEU A 521 13.71 6.66 0.87
N ALA A 522 14.14 6.26 2.07
CA ALA A 522 13.26 6.09 3.21
C ALA A 522 12.81 7.45 3.75
N ALA A 523 13.71 8.45 3.80
CA ALA A 523 13.36 9.82 4.18
C ALA A 523 12.39 10.48 3.17
N ILE A 524 12.61 10.29 1.86
CA ILE A 524 11.69 10.72 0.80
C ILE A 524 10.31 10.05 0.97
N LYS A 525 10.27 8.72 1.10
CA LYS A 525 9.02 7.96 1.25
C LYS A 525 8.31 8.23 2.59
N GLY A 526 9.07 8.50 3.64
CA GLY A 526 8.59 8.59 5.02
C GLY A 526 8.11 9.98 5.45
N GLY A 527 8.65 11.04 4.84
CA GLY A 527 8.29 12.42 5.16
C GLY A 527 8.61 13.45 4.07
N ALA A 528 8.82 13.01 2.83
CA ALA A 528 9.15 13.87 1.67
C ALA A 528 10.38 14.79 1.85
N VAL A 529 11.34 14.39 2.70
CA VAL A 529 12.65 15.04 2.79
C VAL A 529 13.43 14.76 1.49
N PRO A 530 14.08 15.75 0.84
CA PRO A 530 14.33 17.12 1.27
C PRO A 530 13.28 18.17 0.83
N PHE A 531 12.24 17.80 0.08
CA PHE A 531 11.23 18.73 -0.46
C PHE A 531 10.43 19.50 0.62
N VAL A 532 10.56 19.12 1.88
CA VAL A 532 9.89 19.77 3.04
C VAL A 532 10.83 20.63 3.90
N VAL A 533 12.11 20.75 3.54
CA VAL A 533 13.10 21.54 4.28
C VAL A 533 12.79 23.05 4.12
N PRO A 534 12.73 23.85 5.21
CA PRO A 534 12.51 25.28 5.11
C PRO A 534 13.64 26.02 4.36
N GLY A 535 13.29 27.11 3.68
CA GLY A 535 14.25 28.08 3.12
C GLY A 535 14.39 28.07 1.60
N GLN A 536 13.98 27.00 0.91
CA GLN A 536 13.94 26.95 -0.56
C GLN A 536 12.69 26.23 -1.07
N ARG A 537 12.17 26.71 -2.22
CA ARG A 537 11.04 26.09 -2.93
C ARG A 537 11.56 24.89 -3.74
N PRO A 538 11.07 23.65 -3.52
CA PRO A 538 11.49 22.50 -4.31
C PRO A 538 10.98 22.62 -5.75
N ARG A 539 11.74 22.09 -6.72
CA ARG A 539 11.40 22.17 -8.15
C ARG A 539 10.86 20.83 -8.64
N LEU A 540 9.71 20.83 -9.28
CA LEU A 540 9.13 19.69 -9.99
C LEU A 540 9.40 19.85 -11.48
N VAL A 541 10.40 19.13 -11.98
CA VAL A 541 10.92 19.27 -13.34
C VAL A 541 10.21 18.27 -14.25
N LEU A 542 9.54 18.81 -15.29
CA LEU A 542 8.86 18.06 -16.34
C LEU A 542 9.48 18.43 -17.71
N PRO A 543 10.60 17.78 -18.12
CA PRO A 543 11.29 18.06 -19.38
C PRO A 543 10.35 18.01 -20.60
N THR A 544 9.46 17.03 -20.60
CA THR A 544 8.30 16.97 -21.50
C THR A 544 7.02 17.09 -20.66
N PRO A 545 6.35 18.26 -20.62
CA PRO A 545 5.05 18.41 -19.95
C PRO A 545 3.94 17.85 -20.85
N ASP A 546 4.01 16.54 -21.10
CA ASP A 546 2.97 15.70 -21.66
C ASP A 546 2.02 15.19 -20.55
N ARG A 547 0.91 14.57 -20.97
CA ARG A 547 -0.14 14.10 -20.06
C ARG A 547 0.39 13.04 -19.10
N ASP A 548 1.08 12.02 -19.60
CA ASP A 548 1.53 10.88 -18.81
C ASP A 548 2.56 11.32 -17.74
N SER A 549 3.42 12.28 -18.09
CA SER A 549 4.36 12.91 -17.16
C SER A 549 3.65 13.75 -16.10
N ALA A 550 2.60 14.49 -16.46
CA ALA A 550 1.78 15.24 -15.50
C ALA A 550 0.98 14.31 -14.56
N ASP A 551 0.35 13.26 -15.08
CA ASP A 551 -0.36 12.20 -14.34
C ASP A 551 0.58 11.56 -13.28
N ALA A 552 1.77 11.15 -13.71
CA ALA A 552 2.80 10.58 -12.84
C ALA A 552 3.31 11.58 -11.79
N ALA A 553 3.59 12.82 -12.19
CA ALA A 553 4.12 13.86 -11.31
C ALA A 553 3.11 14.28 -10.23
N ALA A 554 1.84 14.48 -10.60
CA ALA A 554 0.78 14.78 -9.65
C ALA A 554 0.51 13.59 -8.70
N THR A 555 0.58 12.35 -9.21
CA THR A 555 0.49 11.14 -8.38
C THR A 555 1.63 11.04 -7.36
N LEU A 556 2.86 11.38 -7.76
CA LEU A 556 4.01 11.40 -6.86
C LEU A 556 3.89 12.53 -5.83
N ALA A 557 3.58 13.76 -6.26
CA ALA A 557 3.38 14.90 -5.37
C ALA A 557 2.28 14.63 -4.31
N ALA A 558 1.14 14.07 -4.72
CA ALA A 558 0.06 13.67 -3.81
C ALA A 558 0.53 12.68 -2.74
N ARG A 559 1.34 11.69 -3.12
CA ARG A 559 1.86 10.66 -2.19
C ARG A 559 2.95 11.22 -1.27
N LEU A 560 3.78 12.15 -1.74
CA LEU A 560 4.77 12.87 -0.93
C LEU A 560 4.08 13.78 0.09
N ALA A 561 3.05 14.53 -0.31
CA ALA A 561 2.23 15.33 0.60
C ALA A 561 1.57 14.47 1.69
N MET A 562 1.03 13.31 1.32
CA MET A 562 0.47 12.35 2.30
C MET A 562 1.52 11.80 3.28
N ALA A 563 2.78 11.65 2.86
CA ALA A 563 3.86 11.19 3.74
C ALA A 563 4.30 12.27 4.73
N SER A 564 4.39 13.53 4.28
CA SER A 564 4.78 14.69 5.09
C SER A 564 3.62 15.36 5.86
N GLU A 565 2.39 14.92 5.60
CA GLU A 565 1.13 15.46 6.15
C GLU A 565 0.84 16.93 5.81
N ARG A 566 1.47 17.45 4.75
CA ARG A 566 1.32 18.84 4.31
C ARG A 566 1.46 18.97 2.80
N VAL A 567 0.85 20.00 2.23
CA VAL A 567 1.07 20.35 0.82
C VAL A 567 2.53 20.78 0.63
N ILE A 568 3.15 20.33 -0.46
CA ILE A 568 4.49 20.71 -0.88
C ILE A 568 4.35 21.75 -1.99
N ASP A 569 4.93 22.92 -1.74
CA ASP A 569 4.96 24.05 -2.66
C ASP A 569 6.02 23.82 -3.75
N PHE A 570 5.70 22.97 -4.73
CA PHE A 570 6.59 22.70 -5.86
C PHE A 570 6.52 23.82 -6.91
N GLU A 571 7.68 24.34 -7.33
CA GLU A 571 7.80 25.12 -8.56
C GLU A 571 7.76 24.19 -9.77
N VAL A 572 6.75 24.32 -10.65
CA VAL A 572 6.65 23.45 -11.84
C VAL A 572 7.40 24.07 -13.03
N VAL A 573 8.41 23.36 -13.51
CA VAL A 573 9.39 23.87 -14.50
C VAL A 573 9.65 22.85 -15.60
N THR A 574 9.92 23.31 -16.83
CA THR A 574 10.33 22.43 -17.94
C THR A 574 11.85 22.30 -18.05
N GLN A 575 12.58 23.38 -17.78
CA GLN A 575 14.04 23.38 -17.84
C GLN A 575 14.64 22.87 -16.53
N GLN A 576 15.36 21.77 -16.66
CA GLN A 576 16.32 21.35 -15.65
C GLN A 576 17.40 22.43 -15.51
N GLN A 577 17.75 22.76 -14.27
CA GLN A 577 18.96 23.54 -13.98
C GLN A 577 19.87 22.63 -13.16
N VAL A 578 21.15 22.57 -13.49
CA VAL A 578 22.17 21.81 -12.75
C VAL A 578 22.59 22.54 -11.46
N ALA A 579 21.87 23.60 -11.07
CA ALA A 579 22.12 24.32 -9.84
C ALA A 579 21.80 23.42 -8.63
N PHE A 580 22.82 23.24 -7.77
CA PHE A 580 22.80 22.35 -6.60
C PHE A 580 22.16 22.97 -5.37
N ASP A 581 21.60 24.18 -5.49
CA ASP A 581 20.97 24.93 -4.41
C ASP A 581 19.58 24.37 -4.07
N ALA A 582 18.72 24.17 -5.07
CA ALA A 582 17.34 23.72 -4.87
C ALA A 582 17.14 22.20 -4.97
N SER A 583 16.28 21.64 -4.12
CA SER A 583 15.87 20.22 -4.19
C SER A 583 14.95 19.97 -5.38
N GLN A 584 15.28 19.00 -6.24
CA GLN A 584 14.56 18.74 -7.49
C GLN A 584 13.93 17.34 -7.52
N LEU A 585 12.69 17.26 -8.01
CA LEU A 585 12.01 16.02 -8.39
C LEU A 585 11.81 16.04 -9.90
N VAL A 586 12.51 15.17 -10.63
CA VAL A 586 12.42 15.07 -12.09
C VAL A 586 11.49 13.92 -12.47
N VAL A 587 10.47 14.20 -13.29
CA VAL A 587 9.53 13.19 -13.80
C VAL A 587 9.45 13.31 -15.31
N ALA A 588 9.89 12.27 -16.01
CA ALA A 588 9.93 12.21 -17.47
C ALA A 588 9.88 10.75 -17.97
N PRO A 589 9.53 10.52 -19.24
CA PRO A 589 9.82 9.25 -19.92
C PRO A 589 11.33 8.99 -19.91
N ALA A 590 11.77 7.74 -19.77
CA ALA A 590 13.20 7.39 -19.65
C ALA A 590 14.07 7.93 -20.81
N ARG A 591 13.50 8.02 -22.02
CA ARG A 591 14.14 8.59 -23.23
C ARG A 591 14.29 10.12 -23.24
N ALA A 592 13.63 10.81 -22.32
CA ALA A 592 13.62 12.28 -22.19
C ALA A 592 14.36 12.77 -20.93
N LEU A 593 15.00 11.86 -20.18
CA LEU A 593 15.92 12.21 -19.11
C LEU A 593 17.26 12.66 -19.70
N ASP A 594 17.80 13.76 -19.18
CA ASP A 594 19.12 14.27 -19.56
C ASP A 594 20.21 13.25 -19.16
N PRO A 595 21.06 12.79 -20.10
CA PRO A 595 22.22 11.96 -19.77
C PRO A 595 23.13 12.58 -18.69
N ALA A 596 23.31 13.90 -18.68
CA ALA A 596 24.13 14.59 -17.69
C ALA A 596 23.52 14.52 -16.28
N LEU A 597 22.19 14.54 -16.16
CA LEU A 597 21.50 14.28 -14.89
C LEU A 597 21.76 12.86 -14.41
N LEU A 598 21.58 11.88 -15.29
CA LEU A 598 21.75 10.46 -14.96
C LEU A 598 23.18 10.17 -14.47
N GLU A 599 24.18 10.72 -15.15
CA GLU A 599 25.59 10.63 -14.73
C GLU A 599 25.83 11.34 -13.38
N ALA A 600 25.25 12.54 -13.17
CA ALA A 600 25.40 13.29 -11.93
C ALA A 600 24.81 12.58 -10.69
N VAL A 601 23.79 11.74 -10.87
CA VAL A 601 23.23 10.89 -9.80
C VAL A 601 23.83 9.48 -9.76
N GLY A 602 24.84 9.18 -10.60
CA GLY A 602 25.62 7.94 -10.56
C GLY A 602 25.08 6.78 -11.41
N PHE A 603 24.14 7.03 -12.35
CA PHE A 603 23.63 6.05 -13.30
C PHE A 603 24.33 6.13 -14.68
N ASP A 604 24.39 5.00 -15.39
CA ASP A 604 24.80 4.94 -16.80
C ASP A 604 23.59 5.24 -17.71
N PRO A 605 23.58 6.35 -18.50
CA PRO A 605 22.49 6.69 -19.39
C PRO A 605 22.16 5.59 -20.42
N GLN A 606 23.17 4.93 -20.98
CA GLN A 606 22.99 3.86 -21.97
C GLN A 606 22.44 2.59 -21.33
N GLN A 607 22.78 2.31 -20.06
CA GLN A 607 22.16 1.21 -19.32
C GLN A 607 20.68 1.49 -19.05
N ILE A 608 20.33 2.70 -18.61
CA ILE A 608 18.94 3.11 -18.38
C ILE A 608 18.12 2.99 -19.68
N GLN A 609 18.59 3.54 -20.79
CA GLN A 609 17.91 3.45 -22.09
C GLN A 609 17.65 1.99 -22.50
N ARG A 610 18.68 1.14 -22.54
CA ARG A 610 18.54 -0.29 -22.89
C ARG A 610 17.57 -1.07 -22.00
N VAL A 611 17.52 -0.78 -20.70
CA VAL A 611 16.61 -1.45 -19.75
C VAL A 611 15.15 -1.07 -19.97
N TRP A 612 14.87 0.15 -20.44
CA TRP A 612 13.51 0.67 -20.61
C TRP A 612 12.99 0.56 -22.05
N GLU A 613 13.85 0.56 -23.07
CA GLU A 613 13.49 0.32 -24.48
C GLU A 613 12.61 -0.92 -24.64
N GLY A 614 13.11 -2.09 -24.20
CA GLY A 614 12.37 -3.36 -24.30
C GLY A 614 11.14 -3.47 -23.39
N ARG A 615 10.84 -2.48 -22.55
CA ARG A 615 9.68 -2.46 -21.65
C ARG A 615 8.55 -1.55 -22.12
N ALA A 616 8.86 -0.51 -22.90
CA ALA A 616 7.87 0.42 -23.44
C ALA A 616 6.92 -0.28 -24.45
N ASP A 617 7.45 -1.18 -25.27
CA ASP A 617 6.70 -1.92 -26.30
C ASP A 617 5.74 -2.99 -25.74
N MET A 618 5.74 -3.22 -24.42
CA MET A 618 4.92 -4.24 -23.75
C MET A 618 3.76 -3.66 -22.92
N VAL A 619 3.43 -2.38 -23.09
CA VAL A 619 2.18 -1.81 -22.54
C VAL A 619 1.01 -2.42 -23.29
N ALA A 620 0.36 -3.41 -22.67
CA ALA A 620 -0.74 -4.15 -23.29
C ALA A 620 -1.90 -3.22 -23.66
N THR A 621 -2.42 -3.37 -24.88
CA THR A 621 -3.61 -2.64 -25.33
C THR A 621 -4.76 -2.89 -24.36
N PRO A 622 -5.48 -1.86 -23.89
CA PRO A 622 -6.64 -2.00 -23.03
C PRO A 622 -7.64 -3.00 -23.61
N GLY A 623 -7.98 -4.04 -22.83
CA GLY A 623 -9.12 -4.90 -23.18
C GLY A 623 -10.45 -4.16 -22.98
N GLN A 624 -11.57 -4.83 -23.23
CA GLN A 624 -12.92 -4.30 -22.92
C GLN A 624 -13.14 -3.93 -21.43
N PHE A 625 -12.18 -4.23 -20.56
CA PHE A 625 -12.17 -3.90 -19.12
C PHE A 625 -11.11 -2.83 -18.73
N GLY A 626 -10.48 -2.16 -19.69
CA GLY A 626 -9.58 -1.03 -19.45
C GLY A 626 -8.07 -1.34 -19.46
N PRO A 627 -7.21 -0.32 -19.24
CA PRO A 627 -5.75 -0.43 -19.41
C PRO A 627 -4.99 -1.15 -18.29
N GLU A 628 -5.60 -1.35 -17.13
CA GLU A 628 -4.89 -1.79 -15.92
C GLU A 628 -5.23 -3.24 -15.54
N GLY A 629 -4.21 -3.95 -15.05
CA GLY A 629 -4.18 -5.41 -14.99
C GLY A 629 -5.41 -6.07 -14.36
N VAL A 630 -6.19 -6.75 -15.19
CA VAL A 630 -7.34 -7.59 -14.79
C VAL A 630 -6.94 -8.50 -13.62
N LEU A 631 -7.78 -8.54 -12.59
CA LEU A 631 -7.57 -9.33 -11.38
C LEU A 631 -7.74 -10.83 -11.66
N THR A 632 -6.70 -11.48 -12.18
CA THR A 632 -6.75 -12.91 -12.50
C THR A 632 -6.67 -13.78 -11.24
N LEU A 633 -7.21 -15.00 -11.34
CA LEU A 633 -7.17 -16.00 -10.27
C LEU A 633 -5.73 -16.33 -9.83
N ASP A 634 -4.78 -16.37 -10.76
CA ASP A 634 -3.36 -16.61 -10.48
C ASP A 634 -2.72 -15.43 -9.73
N ARG A 635 -3.05 -14.17 -10.09
CA ARG A 635 -2.58 -12.99 -9.35
C ARG A 635 -3.11 -12.96 -7.91
N LEU A 636 -4.38 -13.34 -7.68
CA LEU A 636 -4.91 -13.51 -6.32
C LEU A 636 -4.12 -14.57 -5.54
N ARG A 637 -3.95 -15.77 -6.10
CA ARG A 637 -3.24 -16.87 -5.44
C ARG A 637 -1.83 -16.45 -5.00
N ARG A 638 -1.11 -15.75 -5.88
CA ARG A 638 0.26 -15.22 -5.65
C ARG A 638 0.32 -13.93 -4.81
N ASN A 639 -0.79 -13.41 -4.29
CA ASN A 639 -0.86 -12.13 -3.56
C ASN A 639 -0.27 -10.93 -4.35
N LEU A 640 -0.38 -10.94 -5.68
CA LEU A 640 0.19 -9.86 -6.51
C LEU A 640 -0.77 -8.66 -6.54
N PRO A 641 -0.35 -7.46 -6.08
CA PRO A 641 -1.19 -6.27 -6.14
C PRO A 641 -1.56 -5.95 -7.59
N MET A 642 -2.78 -5.46 -7.84
CA MET A 642 -3.23 -5.14 -9.20
C MET A 642 -2.36 -4.09 -9.89
N ARG A 643 -2.16 -2.94 -9.24
CA ARG A 643 -1.30 -1.85 -9.72
C ARG A 643 0.20 -2.16 -9.65
N CYS A 644 0.59 -3.37 -9.20
CA CYS A 644 1.95 -3.89 -9.29
C CYS A 644 2.04 -4.96 -10.40
N ALA A 645 1.63 -4.59 -11.61
CA ALA A 645 1.96 -5.33 -12.81
C ALA A 645 3.16 -4.65 -13.47
N LEU A 646 4.35 -5.24 -13.33
CA LEU A 646 5.36 -5.06 -14.38
C LEU A 646 4.75 -5.65 -15.67
N PRO A 647 4.90 -5.00 -16.84
CA PRO A 647 4.49 -5.62 -18.09
C PRO A 647 5.21 -6.96 -18.21
N THR A 648 4.45 -8.00 -18.59
CA THR A 648 4.99 -9.36 -18.72
C THR A 648 6.14 -9.35 -19.71
N LEU A 649 7.32 -9.84 -19.28
CA LEU A 649 8.45 -10.14 -20.17
C LEU A 649 8.06 -11.27 -21.14
N ILE A 650 7.30 -10.91 -22.18
CA ILE A 650 7.19 -11.72 -23.38
C ILE A 650 8.42 -11.36 -24.20
N SER A 651 9.52 -12.06 -23.95
CA SER A 651 10.68 -12.01 -24.83
C SER A 651 10.20 -12.38 -26.24
N GLN A 652 10.10 -11.39 -27.13
CA GLN A 652 9.86 -11.69 -28.53
C GLN A 652 11.05 -12.50 -29.02
N VAL A 653 10.80 -13.77 -29.29
CA VAL A 653 11.74 -14.62 -30.04
C VAL A 653 11.77 -14.03 -31.45
N ARG A 654 12.70 -13.11 -31.69
CA ARG A 654 13.07 -12.71 -33.04
C ARG A 654 13.50 -13.99 -33.75
N GLN A 655 12.68 -14.44 -34.70
CA GLN A 655 13.13 -15.44 -35.65
C GLN A 655 14.37 -14.88 -36.35
N ALA A 656 15.46 -15.65 -36.36
CA ALA A 656 16.65 -15.26 -37.08
C ALA A 656 16.28 -15.01 -38.55
N GLN A 657 16.71 -13.87 -39.10
CA GLN A 657 16.57 -13.66 -40.54
C GLN A 657 17.32 -14.79 -41.26
N PRO A 658 16.70 -15.44 -42.27
CA PRO A 658 17.40 -16.44 -43.06
C PRO A 658 18.63 -15.78 -43.70
N ALA A 659 19.76 -16.50 -43.70
CA ALA A 659 20.99 -15.99 -44.29
C ALA A 659 20.73 -15.62 -45.76
N GLN A 660 21.04 -14.37 -46.11
CA GLN A 660 21.00 -13.94 -47.51
C GLN A 660 22.06 -14.74 -48.27
N THR A 661 21.62 -15.56 -49.22
CA THR A 661 22.54 -16.21 -50.17
C THR A 661 23.29 -15.12 -50.94
N PRO A 662 24.63 -15.18 -51.04
CA PRO A 662 25.38 -14.20 -51.79
C PRO A 662 24.98 -14.23 -53.27
N PRO A 663 25.00 -13.08 -53.97
CA PRO A 663 24.81 -13.06 -55.41
C PRO A 663 25.92 -13.85 -56.11
N THR A 664 25.53 -14.59 -57.15
CA THR A 664 26.38 -15.41 -58.02
C THR A 664 27.30 -14.59 -58.91
#